data_AF-S0GPZ1-F1
#
_entry.id   AF-S0GPZ1-F1
#
_cell.length_a   1.000
_cell.length_b   1.000
_cell.length_c   1.000
_cell.angle_alpha   90.00
_cell.angle_beta   90.00
_cell.angle_gamma   90.00
#
_symmetry.space_group_name_H-M   'P 1'
#
loop_
_entity.id
_entity.type
_entity.pdbx_description
1 polymer ?
#
loop_
_entity_poly.entity_id
_entity_poly.type
_entity_poly.pdbx_seq_one_letter_code
_entity_poly.pdbx_strand_id
1 'polypeptide(L)'
;MNRYRLFYHCIYISIICLFLFCPGKAKSQISEGGKPVSFNYQNPLKSWQPAVQIPVNFSVEDRIAVDEWRVSQGAPLAVSALIDTDLNMENAGEWRVLPGGEKIWQLRLQAKGAIALMLYYETFYLPEGGKLFIYNAEKTHLLGAYTSQTNPDGKSFATEFVAGDDIILEYEPPVSDEKARIAINQIGYGYNHLHVTTDLRSTGPGTSGSCMVNINCEEGEEWQHEKNGVCMMVEKIGKAGYLCSGSLVNNTAKDMKPYILSAFHCTQDYDNGTTASETDLNQWVFYFHFEHTGCENASPIAGHKTMTGCRRIVSIPIEGGSDGLLLLLNDKIPAEYNVYFNGWDRSETATSSGVNIHHPSGDYMKISTFGNHPVKTTTWIDNLSKAGALNAHWNVIFDKTTNGHSITEGGSSGSPLFNENKQIVGTLTGGNSTCRLTSGNNLYGKFSYHWDKYSQADTGRMDIWLDPLNTGATTIPGLSQTGEEGSLINYKSPTNVTAQSISSNNVLIQWNAPVYTQLISWGTQNSDAQIGYHGTPFYFGQRWESKELINIHKKKLVNVKFIPVYSVNYAIFIKQGERTYQQEITNLTANRSNTIELKTPYTIDANQDLIVSIYARKYGRSVYPAFVDNGPAVNGKGNLVSFDGNEWEYLLDEEFNINFILSATVTSEEGEPTLPLPAANSDIQIPAFPAITGYNIYKDQMLLASVPASTLQHTDKNVTGGKHDYSVSALYDSKESRAATATAETNVNTESIQETTDFHITPAIFKDRIQINNYQQVKSLEIYSSDGKLIRKLTDPAEWIETGNLPQGVYFFKLSNDKTFKTIRGIKQ
;
A
#
# COMPACT_ATOMS: atom_id res chain seq x y z
N MET A 1 16.27 11.28 -58.60
CA MET A 1 16.25 9.82 -58.34
C MET A 1 17.05 9.53 -57.09
N ASN A 2 16.37 8.96 -56.10
CA ASN A 2 16.62 9.08 -54.66
C ASN A 2 17.88 8.39 -54.12
N ARG A 3 18.68 9.16 -53.37
CA ARG A 3 19.71 8.71 -52.40
C ARG A 3 19.12 8.15 -51.08
N TYR A 4 17.93 7.53 -51.13
CA TYR A 4 17.21 7.05 -49.93
C TYR A 4 17.23 5.51 -49.75
N ARG A 5 17.95 4.76 -50.58
CA ARG A 5 17.91 3.27 -50.52
C ARG A 5 19.15 2.57 -49.96
N LEU A 6 20.23 3.28 -49.61
CA LEU A 6 21.41 2.64 -49.02
C LEU A 6 21.54 2.78 -47.49
N PHE A 7 20.73 3.62 -46.83
CA PHE A 7 20.79 3.81 -45.37
C PHE A 7 19.88 2.85 -44.57
N TYR A 8 18.94 2.16 -45.25
CA TYR A 8 17.98 1.28 -44.59
C TYR A 8 18.41 -0.19 -44.46
N HIS A 9 19.49 -0.63 -45.11
CA HIS A 9 19.97 -2.01 -45.02
C HIS A 9 21.10 -2.25 -44.00
N CYS A 10 21.79 -1.19 -43.54
CA CYS A 10 22.77 -1.32 -42.46
C CYS A 10 22.15 -1.23 -41.05
N ILE A 11 20.96 -0.62 -40.91
CA ILE A 11 20.27 -0.49 -39.61
C ILE A 11 19.54 -1.79 -39.24
N TYR A 12 19.06 -2.57 -40.21
CA TYR A 12 18.38 -3.84 -39.94
C TYR A 12 19.33 -4.99 -39.56
N ILE A 13 20.59 -4.95 -40.01
CA ILE A 13 21.58 -6.01 -39.68
C ILE A 13 22.23 -5.75 -38.30
N SER A 14 22.34 -4.49 -37.84
CA SER A 14 22.77 -4.20 -36.46
C SER A 14 21.68 -4.42 -35.40
N ILE A 15 20.39 -4.37 -35.76
CA ILE A 15 19.28 -4.62 -34.83
C ILE A 15 18.99 -6.13 -34.66
N ILE A 16 19.35 -6.96 -35.64
CA ILE A 16 19.13 -8.42 -35.56
C ILE A 16 20.29 -9.16 -34.88
N CYS A 17 21.50 -8.57 -34.82
CA CYS A 17 22.63 -9.15 -34.06
C CYS A 17 22.69 -8.77 -32.57
N LEU A 18 21.81 -7.89 -32.06
CA LEU A 18 21.70 -7.59 -30.62
C LEU A 18 20.71 -8.49 -29.85
N PHE A 19 19.99 -9.38 -30.53
CA PHE A 19 19.00 -10.30 -29.92
C PHE A 19 19.48 -11.75 -29.77
N LEU A 20 20.78 -12.01 -29.95
CA LEU A 20 21.40 -13.33 -29.76
C LEU A 20 22.45 -13.35 -28.63
N PHE A 21 22.29 -12.49 -27.61
CA PHE A 21 22.96 -12.70 -26.33
C PHE A 21 22.03 -13.51 -25.42
N CYS A 22 22.53 -14.66 -24.98
CA CYS A 22 21.89 -15.61 -24.06
C CYS A 22 20.96 -14.94 -23.05
N PRO A 23 19.69 -15.37 -22.92
CA PRO A 23 18.97 -15.18 -21.68
C PRO A 23 19.62 -16.12 -20.65
N GLY A 24 20.73 -15.69 -20.07
CA GLY A 24 21.08 -16.14 -18.73
C GLY A 24 19.92 -15.71 -17.85
N LYS A 25 18.98 -16.62 -17.60
CA LYS A 25 18.00 -16.43 -16.55
C LYS A 25 18.81 -16.34 -15.27
N ALA A 26 19.08 -15.13 -14.80
CA ALA A 26 19.52 -14.87 -13.45
C ALA A 26 18.36 -15.29 -12.54
N LYS A 27 18.30 -16.58 -12.22
CA LYS A 27 17.49 -17.09 -11.12
C LYS A 27 18.26 -16.75 -9.84
N SER A 28 18.13 -15.51 -9.39
CA SER A 28 18.68 -15.07 -8.12
C SER A 28 17.72 -15.43 -6.99
N GLN A 29 17.22 -16.66 -6.92
CA GLN A 29 16.35 -17.04 -5.80
C GLN A 29 17.25 -17.38 -4.60
N ILE A 30 17.08 -16.68 -3.48
CA ILE A 30 17.91 -16.86 -2.28
C ILE A 30 17.77 -18.27 -1.69
N SER A 31 16.57 -18.85 -1.81
CA SER A 31 16.28 -20.25 -1.50
C SER A 31 15.40 -20.83 -2.62
N GLU A 32 15.80 -21.95 -3.22
CA GLU A 32 15.08 -22.61 -4.32
C GLU A 32 13.85 -23.42 -3.85
N GLY A 33 13.63 -23.52 -2.53
CA GLY A 33 12.59 -24.37 -1.97
C GLY A 33 12.87 -25.86 -2.15
N GLY A 34 11.82 -26.68 -2.07
CA GLY A 34 11.91 -28.14 -2.19
C GLY A 34 11.90 -28.85 -0.84
N LYS A 35 12.27 -30.14 -0.84
CA LYS A 35 12.40 -30.96 0.37
C LYS A 35 13.73 -31.70 0.34
N PRO A 36 14.39 -31.86 1.50
CA PRO A 36 15.60 -32.67 1.59
C PRO A 36 15.31 -34.12 1.21
N VAL A 37 16.27 -34.77 0.54
CA VAL A 37 16.15 -36.15 0.04
C VAL A 37 15.83 -37.14 1.16
N SER A 38 16.28 -36.89 2.40
CA SER A 38 15.96 -37.73 3.55
C SER A 38 14.47 -37.83 3.87
N PHE A 39 13.64 -36.87 3.42
CA PHE A 39 12.19 -36.89 3.67
C PHE A 39 11.46 -37.95 2.84
N ASN A 40 12.09 -38.50 1.80
CA ASN A 40 11.54 -39.59 0.99
C ASN A 40 11.60 -40.96 1.70
N TYR A 41 12.36 -41.06 2.79
CA TYR A 41 12.54 -42.30 3.54
C TYR A 41 11.71 -42.26 4.82
N GLN A 42 10.76 -43.19 4.95
CA GLN A 42 10.08 -43.42 6.23
C GLN A 42 11.02 -44.17 7.16
N ASN A 43 11.35 -43.60 8.32
CA ASN A 43 11.67 -44.44 9.47
C ASN A 43 11.11 -43.84 10.77
N PRO A 44 10.24 -44.57 11.50
CA PRO A 44 9.69 -44.13 12.77
C PRO A 44 10.68 -44.47 13.92
N LEU A 45 10.77 -43.56 14.90
CA LEU A 45 11.10 -43.80 16.33
C LEU A 45 12.53 -43.62 16.89
N LYS A 46 13.57 -43.25 16.13
CA LYS A 46 14.81 -42.69 16.74
C LYS A 46 15.40 -41.61 15.85
N SER A 47 15.60 -40.41 16.38
CA SER A 47 16.49 -39.43 15.77
C SER A 47 17.83 -40.11 15.48
N TRP A 48 18.29 -40.09 14.24
CA TRP A 48 19.42 -40.91 13.82
C TRP A 48 20.79 -40.41 14.37
N GLN A 49 20.83 -39.32 15.13
CA GLN A 49 22.01 -38.75 15.77
C GLN A 49 21.71 -38.14 17.14
N PRO A 50 22.65 -38.23 18.10
CA PRO A 50 22.63 -37.35 19.26
C PRO A 50 22.81 -35.91 18.78
N ALA A 51 22.01 -34.99 19.33
CA ALA A 51 22.16 -33.58 19.03
C ALA A 51 23.45 -33.03 19.68
N VAL A 52 24.19 -32.19 18.96
CA VAL A 52 25.22 -31.35 19.56
C VAL A 52 24.51 -30.38 20.51
N GLN A 53 24.81 -30.51 21.81
CA GLN A 53 24.19 -29.70 22.86
C GLN A 53 24.90 -28.35 22.92
N ILE A 54 24.14 -27.28 22.68
CA ILE A 54 24.62 -25.90 22.77
C ILE A 54 24.40 -25.42 24.21
N PRO A 55 25.48 -25.08 24.95
CA PRO A 55 25.37 -24.70 26.35
C PRO A 55 24.71 -23.33 26.51
N VAL A 56 23.56 -23.30 27.17
CA VAL A 56 22.85 -22.06 27.52
C VAL A 56 23.27 -21.64 28.93
N ASN A 57 24.21 -20.71 29.01
CA ASN A 57 24.84 -20.26 30.26
C ASN A 57 24.27 -18.95 30.80
N PHE A 58 22.98 -18.67 30.57
CA PHE A 58 22.30 -17.46 31.03
C PHE A 58 20.84 -17.76 31.40
N SER A 59 20.25 -16.89 32.22
CA SER A 59 18.82 -16.90 32.58
C SER A 59 18.01 -16.19 31.50
N VAL A 60 16.93 -16.82 31.00
CA VAL A 60 16.06 -16.23 29.98
C VAL A 60 15.18 -15.15 30.61
N GLU A 61 14.66 -15.42 31.80
CA GLU A 61 13.80 -14.50 32.54
C GLU A 61 14.53 -13.19 32.88
N ASP A 62 15.80 -13.28 33.31
CA ASP A 62 16.60 -12.10 33.59
C ASP A 62 16.89 -11.29 32.32
N ARG A 63 17.09 -11.96 31.18
CA ARG A 63 17.28 -11.27 29.89
C ARG A 63 16.04 -10.49 29.49
N ILE A 64 14.87 -11.12 29.53
CA ILE A 64 13.59 -10.47 29.20
C ILE A 64 13.39 -9.22 30.07
N ALA A 65 13.59 -9.33 31.39
CA ALA A 65 13.42 -8.20 32.31
C ALA A 65 14.40 -7.05 32.02
N VAL A 66 15.66 -7.37 31.70
CA VAL A 66 16.67 -6.36 31.33
C VAL A 66 16.34 -5.72 29.99
N ASP A 67 15.89 -6.50 29.00
CA ASP A 67 15.55 -6.01 27.67
C ASP A 67 14.32 -5.08 27.69
N GLU A 68 13.29 -5.42 28.47
CA GLU A 68 12.13 -4.53 28.68
C GLU A 68 12.57 -3.16 29.24
N TRP A 69 13.49 -3.16 30.20
CA TRP A 69 14.07 -1.93 30.73
C TRP A 69 14.88 -1.18 29.67
N ARG A 70 15.71 -1.86 28.86
CA ARG A 70 16.51 -1.25 27.79
C ARG A 70 15.64 -0.58 26.72
N VAL A 71 14.59 -1.26 26.26
CA VAL A 71 13.64 -0.71 25.28
C VAL A 71 12.97 0.54 25.83
N SER A 72 12.66 0.58 27.13
CA SER A 72 12.13 1.80 27.78
C SER A 72 13.10 3.00 27.77
N GLN A 73 14.39 2.75 27.52
CA GLN A 73 15.44 3.78 27.36
C GLN A 73 15.76 4.09 25.89
N GLY A 74 15.03 3.50 24.93
CA GLY A 74 15.23 3.74 23.49
C GLY A 74 16.14 2.74 22.78
N ALA A 75 16.51 1.63 23.43
CA ALA A 75 17.26 0.57 22.75
C ALA A 75 16.38 -0.20 21.74
N PRO A 76 16.98 -0.77 20.68
CA PRO A 76 16.29 -1.71 19.79
C PRO A 76 15.76 -2.93 20.55
N LEU A 77 14.76 -3.59 19.97
CA LEU A 77 14.09 -4.73 20.59
C LEU A 77 14.97 -5.99 20.50
N ALA A 78 15.52 -6.46 21.61
CA ALA A 78 16.33 -7.68 21.64
C ALA A 78 15.44 -8.93 21.48
N VAL A 79 15.86 -9.84 20.59
CA VAL A 79 15.11 -11.08 20.27
C VAL A 79 15.92 -12.36 20.47
N SER A 80 17.25 -12.26 20.41
CA SER A 80 18.12 -13.43 20.59
C SER A 80 19.46 -13.10 21.24
N ALA A 81 19.99 -14.09 21.96
CA ALA A 81 21.36 -14.06 22.48
C ALA A 81 22.22 -14.95 21.60
N LEU A 82 23.40 -14.46 21.19
CA LEU A 82 24.31 -15.23 20.34
C LEU A 82 25.26 -16.04 21.21
N ILE A 83 25.25 -17.35 21.01
CA ILE A 83 26.14 -18.31 21.66
C ILE A 83 27.26 -18.64 20.70
N ASP A 84 28.50 -18.36 21.10
CA ASP A 84 29.70 -18.62 20.29
C ASP A 84 29.94 -20.13 20.11
N THR A 85 30.29 -20.54 18.89
CA THR A 85 30.58 -21.92 18.49
C THR A 85 31.75 -21.98 17.50
N ASP A 86 32.32 -23.17 17.29
CA ASP A 86 33.37 -23.44 16.30
C ASP A 86 32.97 -24.59 15.35
N LEU A 87 31.67 -24.82 15.20
CA LEU A 87 31.11 -25.97 14.48
C LEU A 87 31.33 -25.83 12.97
N ASN A 88 31.86 -26.88 12.35
CA ASN A 88 32.09 -26.95 10.92
C ASN A 88 31.95 -28.38 10.41
N MET A 89 32.06 -28.57 9.09
CA MET A 89 31.89 -29.89 8.47
C MET A 89 32.99 -30.92 8.82
N GLU A 90 34.09 -30.51 9.46
CA GLU A 90 35.20 -31.39 9.86
C GLU A 90 35.07 -31.85 11.32
N ASN A 91 34.55 -31.01 12.21
CA ASN A 91 34.41 -31.32 13.65
C ASN A 91 32.96 -31.63 14.09
N ALA A 92 31.96 -31.38 13.24
CA ALA A 92 30.56 -31.57 13.55
C ALA A 92 29.78 -32.21 12.38
N GLY A 93 28.72 -32.91 12.74
CA GLY A 93 27.85 -33.64 11.80
C GLY A 93 28.49 -34.94 11.29
N GLU A 94 27.74 -35.70 10.49
CA GLU A 94 28.25 -36.93 9.87
C GLU A 94 27.79 -37.07 8.42
N TRP A 95 28.67 -37.63 7.61
CA TRP A 95 28.37 -38.08 6.25
C TRP A 95 27.68 -39.44 6.27
N ARG A 96 26.61 -39.58 5.47
CA ARG A 96 25.77 -40.79 5.43
C ARG A 96 25.33 -41.11 4.02
N VAL A 97 25.07 -42.39 3.79
CA VAL A 97 24.48 -42.90 2.55
C VAL A 97 23.06 -43.37 2.86
N LEU A 98 22.08 -42.79 2.19
CA LEU A 98 20.66 -43.13 2.31
C LEU A 98 20.36 -44.46 1.61
N PRO A 99 19.21 -45.11 1.89
CA PRO A 99 18.86 -46.39 1.29
C PRO A 99 18.86 -46.42 -0.25
N GLY A 100 18.62 -45.28 -0.92
CA GLY A 100 18.69 -45.14 -2.38
C GLY A 100 20.09 -44.89 -2.93
N GLY A 101 21.12 -44.82 -2.08
CA GLY A 101 22.52 -44.61 -2.47
C GLY A 101 22.96 -43.14 -2.48
N GLU A 102 22.07 -42.19 -2.20
CA GLU A 102 22.42 -40.77 -2.10
C GLU A 102 23.28 -40.50 -0.87
N LYS A 103 24.32 -39.68 -1.04
CA LYS A 103 25.20 -39.27 0.06
C LYS A 103 24.77 -37.91 0.59
N ILE A 104 24.61 -37.77 1.91
CA ILE A 104 24.28 -36.50 2.57
C ILE A 104 25.20 -36.25 3.76
N TRP A 105 25.37 -34.99 4.15
CA TRP A 105 25.93 -34.61 5.46
C TRP A 105 24.81 -34.06 6.34
N GLN A 106 24.73 -34.52 7.59
CA GLN A 106 23.73 -34.04 8.55
C GLN A 106 24.37 -33.58 9.85
N LEU A 107 23.85 -32.49 10.40
CA LEU A 107 24.20 -31.96 11.71
C LEU A 107 22.92 -31.61 12.48
N ARG A 108 22.72 -32.21 13.64
CA ARG A 108 21.62 -31.86 14.57
C ARG A 108 22.14 -31.03 15.73
N LEU A 109 21.51 -29.88 15.96
CA LEU A 109 21.85 -28.92 17.01
C LEU A 109 20.68 -28.80 17.98
N GLN A 110 20.98 -28.72 19.28
CA GLN A 110 19.95 -28.46 20.29
C GLN A 110 20.43 -27.41 21.30
N ALA A 111 19.69 -26.31 21.42
CA ALA A 111 19.91 -25.27 22.43
C ALA A 111 18.65 -25.17 23.29
N LYS A 112 18.56 -26.06 24.29
CA LYS A 112 17.34 -26.34 25.05
C LYS A 112 16.66 -25.07 25.58
N GLY A 113 15.35 -24.98 25.36
CA GLY A 113 14.50 -23.90 25.84
C GLY A 113 14.29 -22.75 24.86
N ALA A 114 15.03 -22.70 23.75
CA ALA A 114 14.83 -21.67 22.73
C ALA A 114 13.42 -21.74 22.13
N ILE A 115 12.89 -20.57 21.77
CA ILE A 115 11.68 -20.43 20.96
C ILE A 115 12.01 -20.81 19.51
N ALA A 116 13.16 -20.35 19.03
CA ALA A 116 13.67 -20.60 17.69
C ALA A 116 15.19 -20.45 17.66
N LEU A 117 15.83 -21.05 16.66
CA LEU A 117 17.27 -20.98 16.45
C LEU A 117 17.60 -20.32 15.11
N MET A 118 18.51 -19.36 15.14
CA MET A 118 19.11 -18.72 13.97
C MET A 118 20.58 -19.11 13.88
N LEU A 119 21.09 -19.36 12.68
CA LEU A 119 22.48 -19.76 12.48
C LEU A 119 23.27 -18.65 11.80
N TYR A 120 24.41 -18.33 12.40
CA TYR A 120 25.37 -17.36 11.90
C TYR A 120 26.62 -18.10 11.46
N TYR A 121 27.05 -17.83 10.23
CA TYR A 121 28.17 -18.48 9.59
C TYR A 121 29.31 -17.50 9.40
N GLU A 122 30.53 -17.92 9.72
CA GLU A 122 31.74 -17.18 9.33
C GLU A 122 32.14 -17.49 7.89
N THR A 123 31.84 -18.72 7.42
CA THR A 123 32.05 -19.18 6.05
C THR A 123 30.84 -20.00 5.63
N PHE A 124 30.21 -19.62 4.53
CA PHE A 124 29.05 -20.30 3.98
C PHE A 124 29.17 -20.43 2.46
N TYR A 125 29.87 -21.47 2.02
CA TYR A 125 30.14 -21.74 0.61
C TYR A 125 29.54 -23.08 0.19
N LEU A 126 28.68 -23.05 -0.82
CA LEU A 126 28.07 -24.23 -1.44
C LEU A 126 28.52 -24.32 -2.91
N PRO A 127 29.10 -25.43 -3.37
CA PRO A 127 29.46 -25.62 -4.78
C PRO A 127 28.22 -25.75 -5.67
N GLU A 128 28.39 -25.52 -6.98
CA GLU A 128 27.30 -25.62 -7.95
C GLU A 128 26.65 -27.02 -7.93
N GLY A 129 25.33 -27.07 -7.78
CA GLY A 129 24.56 -28.30 -7.63
C GLY A 129 24.45 -28.82 -6.19
N GLY A 130 25.19 -28.25 -5.23
CA GLY A 130 25.02 -28.52 -3.81
C GLY A 130 23.79 -27.83 -3.22
N LYS A 131 23.11 -28.49 -2.28
CA LYS A 131 21.91 -27.96 -1.62
C LYS A 131 21.98 -28.12 -0.11
N LEU A 132 21.67 -27.07 0.63
CA LEU A 132 21.52 -27.12 2.08
C LEU A 132 20.07 -26.86 2.49
N PHE A 133 19.57 -27.69 3.39
CA PHE A 133 18.27 -27.53 4.04
C PHE A 133 18.47 -27.40 5.55
N ILE A 134 17.59 -26.64 6.20
CA ILE A 134 17.57 -26.50 7.66
C ILE A 134 16.12 -26.69 8.13
N TYR A 135 15.87 -27.61 9.03
CA TYR A 135 14.51 -27.90 9.51
C TYR A 135 14.49 -28.27 10.97
N ASN A 136 13.35 -28.04 11.63
CA ASN A 136 13.16 -28.46 13.01
C ASN A 136 13.00 -29.97 13.13
N ALA A 137 13.23 -30.52 14.32
CA ALA A 137 13.15 -31.96 14.57
C ALA A 137 11.79 -32.58 14.17
N GLU A 138 10.70 -31.82 14.30
CA GLU A 138 9.34 -32.22 13.92
C GLU A 138 9.06 -32.14 12.42
N LYS A 139 9.98 -31.57 11.63
CA LYS A 139 9.87 -31.36 10.17
C LYS A 139 8.67 -30.50 9.75
N THR A 140 8.20 -29.64 10.64
CA THR A 140 7.08 -28.73 10.41
C THR A 140 7.53 -27.37 9.89
N HIS A 141 8.79 -26.99 10.12
CA HIS A 141 9.40 -25.77 9.57
C HIS A 141 10.69 -26.15 8.82
N LEU A 142 10.78 -25.76 7.55
CA LEU A 142 11.87 -26.07 6.63
C LEU A 142 12.33 -24.81 5.90
N LEU A 143 13.63 -24.54 5.95
CA LEU A 143 14.35 -23.56 5.15
C LEU A 143 15.20 -24.25 4.09
N GLY A 144 15.53 -23.49 3.05
CA GLY A 144 16.24 -23.97 1.86
C GLY A 144 15.31 -24.53 0.77
N ALA A 145 15.85 -25.05 -0.35
CA ALA A 145 17.26 -25.29 -0.59
C ALA A 145 18.09 -24.00 -0.76
N TYR A 146 19.11 -23.81 0.09
CA TYR A 146 20.19 -22.87 -0.19
C TYR A 146 21.17 -23.50 -1.17
N THR A 147 21.66 -22.73 -2.12
CA THR A 147 22.52 -23.23 -3.21
C THR A 147 23.72 -22.30 -3.41
N SER A 148 24.54 -22.58 -4.43
CA SER A 148 25.65 -21.72 -4.81
C SER A 148 25.23 -20.29 -5.18
N GLN A 149 23.94 -20.07 -5.51
CA GLN A 149 23.40 -18.74 -5.81
C GLN A 149 23.06 -17.94 -4.53
N THR A 150 22.91 -18.60 -3.38
CA THR A 150 22.54 -17.93 -2.11
C THR A 150 23.67 -17.04 -1.58
N ASN A 151 24.93 -17.49 -1.68
CA ASN A 151 26.10 -16.77 -1.19
C ASN A 151 27.33 -17.11 -2.06
N PRO A 152 27.40 -16.59 -3.30
CA PRO A 152 28.39 -17.01 -4.29
C PRO A 152 29.84 -16.74 -3.84
N ASP A 153 30.06 -15.70 -3.03
CA ASP A 153 31.37 -15.33 -2.49
C ASP A 153 31.83 -16.24 -1.33
N GLY A 154 30.94 -17.05 -0.75
CA GLY A 154 31.26 -17.96 0.34
C GLY A 154 31.58 -17.29 1.68
N LYS A 155 31.24 -16.00 1.84
CA LYS A 155 31.57 -15.17 3.02
C LYS A 155 30.65 -15.45 4.21
N SER A 156 30.75 -14.62 5.25
CA SER A 156 29.83 -14.64 6.39
C SER A 156 28.38 -14.52 5.94
N PHE A 157 27.50 -15.31 6.54
CA PHE A 157 26.08 -15.39 6.16
C PHE A 157 25.22 -15.63 7.41
N ALA A 158 23.91 -15.47 7.27
CA ALA A 158 22.95 -15.87 8.29
C ALA A 158 21.68 -16.42 7.63
N THR A 159 21.06 -17.40 8.26
CA THR A 159 19.78 -17.98 7.83
C THR A 159 18.65 -17.46 8.71
N GLU A 160 17.39 -17.66 8.32
CA GLU A 160 16.24 -17.30 9.15
C GLU A 160 16.18 -18.11 10.45
N PHE A 161 15.29 -17.67 11.36
CA PHE A 161 14.92 -18.45 12.54
C PHE A 161 14.14 -19.71 12.15
N VAL A 162 14.58 -20.86 12.66
CA VAL A 162 13.85 -22.13 12.59
C VAL A 162 13.17 -22.39 13.93
N ALA A 163 11.90 -22.78 13.89
CA ALA A 163 11.08 -22.93 15.09
C ALA A 163 11.57 -24.08 15.98
N GLY A 164 11.55 -23.86 17.30
CA GLY A 164 11.95 -24.84 18.31
C GLY A 164 13.41 -24.74 18.73
N ASP A 165 13.78 -25.58 19.68
CA ASP A 165 15.13 -25.64 20.28
C ASP A 165 16.01 -26.74 19.70
N ASP A 166 15.54 -27.46 18.67
CA ASP A 166 16.17 -28.64 18.08
C ASP A 166 16.03 -28.61 16.55
N ILE A 167 17.15 -28.41 15.85
CA ILE A 167 17.19 -28.23 14.40
C ILE A 167 18.21 -29.16 13.75
N ILE A 168 17.97 -29.47 12.48
CA ILE A 168 18.82 -30.31 11.65
C ILE A 168 19.21 -29.53 10.40
N LEU A 169 20.51 -29.52 10.11
CA LEU A 169 21.05 -29.14 8.82
C LEU A 169 21.26 -30.41 8.00
N GLU A 170 20.82 -30.41 6.74
CA GLU A 170 21.05 -31.47 5.77
C GLU A 170 21.67 -30.89 4.49
N TYR A 171 22.90 -31.30 4.19
CA TYR A 171 23.61 -30.92 2.98
C TYR A 171 23.65 -32.08 1.99
N GLU A 172 23.18 -31.81 0.78
CA GLU A 172 23.25 -32.67 -0.39
C GLU A 172 24.42 -32.18 -1.28
N PRO A 173 25.50 -32.96 -1.43
CA PRO A 173 26.63 -32.58 -2.26
C PRO A 173 26.28 -32.68 -3.76
N PRO A 174 26.96 -31.91 -4.62
CA PRO A 174 26.86 -32.08 -6.06
C PRO A 174 27.51 -33.40 -6.52
N VAL A 175 27.33 -33.73 -7.79
CA VAL A 175 28.04 -34.85 -8.43
C VAL A 175 29.55 -34.59 -8.56
N SER A 176 29.98 -33.33 -8.55
CA SER A 176 31.39 -32.93 -8.62
C SER A 176 32.14 -33.17 -7.30
N ASP A 177 33.47 -33.26 -7.37
CA ASP A 177 34.35 -33.38 -6.20
C ASP A 177 34.58 -32.06 -5.43
N GLU A 178 34.00 -30.95 -5.90
CA GLU A 178 34.08 -29.66 -5.21
C GLU A 178 33.37 -29.73 -3.85
N LYS A 179 34.03 -29.22 -2.79
CA LYS A 179 33.57 -29.35 -1.41
C LYS A 179 32.88 -28.07 -0.93
N ALA A 180 31.76 -28.23 -0.22
CA ALA A 180 31.18 -27.16 0.58
C ALA A 180 32.09 -26.80 1.77
N ARG A 181 31.94 -25.56 2.24
CA ARG A 181 32.54 -25.05 3.48
C ARG A 181 31.45 -24.37 4.28
N ILE A 182 31.00 -25.03 5.34
CA ILE A 182 29.98 -24.53 6.26
C ILE A 182 30.63 -24.46 7.63
N ALA A 183 30.77 -23.25 8.17
CA ALA A 183 31.32 -22.98 9.49
C ALA A 183 30.37 -22.04 10.25
N ILE A 184 29.75 -22.57 11.31
CA ILE A 184 28.81 -21.88 12.19
C ILE A 184 29.59 -21.35 13.37
N ASN A 185 29.76 -20.03 13.42
CA ASN A 185 30.52 -19.37 14.48
C ASN A 185 29.63 -18.89 15.63
N GLN A 186 28.32 -18.69 15.40
CA GLN A 186 27.38 -18.33 16.45
C GLN A 186 25.99 -18.92 16.20
N ILE A 187 25.29 -19.23 17.30
CA ILE A 187 23.89 -19.66 17.29
C ILE A 187 23.06 -18.61 18.01
N GLY A 188 22.12 -18.01 17.29
CA GLY A 188 21.12 -17.12 17.85
C GLY A 188 20.07 -17.94 18.61
N TYR A 189 20.17 -17.93 19.94
CA TYR A 189 19.16 -18.47 20.84
C TYR A 189 18.00 -17.47 20.90
N GLY A 190 16.92 -17.72 20.16
CA GLY A 190 15.73 -16.90 20.16
C GLY A 190 14.92 -17.10 21.43
N TYR A 191 14.66 -16.01 22.18
CA TYR A 191 14.03 -16.10 23.50
C TYR A 191 12.93 -15.07 23.76
N ASN A 192 12.77 -14.05 22.91
CA ASN A 192 11.78 -13.01 23.12
C ASN A 192 11.30 -12.41 21.80
N HIS A 193 10.06 -11.91 21.75
CA HIS A 193 9.44 -11.21 20.61
C HIS A 193 9.63 -11.89 19.24
N LEU A 194 9.71 -13.22 19.21
CA LEU A 194 9.86 -13.99 17.98
C LEU A 194 8.57 -14.71 17.65
N HIS A 195 8.05 -14.41 16.47
CA HIS A 195 6.99 -15.19 15.86
C HIS A 195 7.56 -16.08 14.76
N VAL A 196 7.55 -17.39 14.99
CA VAL A 196 7.91 -18.38 13.98
C VAL A 196 6.71 -19.26 13.70
N THR A 197 6.37 -19.42 12.42
CA THR A 197 5.21 -20.19 12.00
C THR A 197 5.44 -21.67 12.31
N THR A 198 4.84 -22.15 13.40
CA THR A 198 4.49 -23.55 13.77
C THR A 198 4.25 -23.57 15.29
N ASP A 199 3.18 -24.24 15.75
CA ASP A 199 2.68 -24.24 17.14
C ASP A 199 3.61 -24.89 18.20
N LEU A 200 4.92 -25.02 17.93
CA LEU A 200 5.85 -25.78 18.75
C LEU A 200 6.26 -25.05 20.04
N ARG A 201 6.68 -23.78 19.91
CA ARG A 201 6.89 -22.79 20.98
C ARG A 201 6.90 -21.42 20.32
N SER A 202 5.94 -20.56 20.61
CA SER A 202 5.85 -19.20 20.07
C SER A 202 5.47 -18.27 21.22
N THR A 203 5.94 -17.03 21.22
CA THR A 203 5.34 -15.97 22.04
C THR A 203 3.98 -15.51 21.45
N GLY A 204 3.58 -16.06 20.30
CA GLY A 204 2.27 -15.92 19.64
C GLY A 204 2.23 -14.83 18.56
N PRO A 205 1.25 -14.84 17.62
CA PRO A 205 0.71 -13.62 17.03
C PRO A 205 0.03 -12.79 18.13
N GLY A 206 0.16 -11.45 18.11
CA GLY A 206 -0.36 -10.58 19.18
C GLY A 206 0.62 -10.30 20.32
N THR A 207 1.92 -10.39 20.08
CA THR A 207 2.95 -9.79 20.96
C THR A 207 2.86 -8.27 20.96
N SER A 208 2.37 -7.69 19.86
CA SER A 208 2.03 -6.29 19.80
C SER A 208 0.72 -6.01 20.55
N GLY A 209 0.59 -4.81 21.12
CA GLY A 209 -0.57 -4.47 21.92
C GLY A 209 -1.90 -4.65 21.19
N SER A 210 -2.97 -5.01 21.91
CA SER A 210 -4.27 -5.36 21.32
C SER A 210 -4.99 -4.24 20.56
N CYS A 211 -4.45 -3.02 20.58
CA CYS A 211 -4.97 -1.89 19.80
C CYS A 211 -4.45 -1.85 18.36
N MET A 212 -3.42 -2.64 18.04
CA MET A 212 -2.78 -2.65 16.73
C MET A 212 -3.70 -3.19 15.64
N VAL A 213 -3.59 -2.61 14.45
CA VAL A 213 -4.44 -2.93 13.28
C VAL A 213 -3.58 -3.57 12.20
N ASN A 214 -4.00 -4.72 11.67
CA ASN A 214 -3.27 -5.41 10.59
C ASN A 214 -3.29 -4.59 9.30
N ILE A 215 -2.22 -4.68 8.51
CA ILE A 215 -2.08 -3.94 7.24
C ILE A 215 -3.18 -4.26 6.21
N ASN A 216 -3.80 -5.44 6.27
CA ASN A 216 -4.87 -5.86 5.37
C ASN A 216 -6.27 -5.69 5.97
N CYS A 217 -6.43 -4.72 6.87
CA CYS A 217 -7.72 -4.13 7.24
C CYS A 217 -8.11 -2.98 6.29
N GLU A 218 -9.33 -2.45 6.43
CA GLU A 218 -9.86 -1.36 5.59
C GLU A 218 -8.94 -0.12 5.56
N GLU A 219 -8.20 0.13 6.64
CA GLU A 219 -7.20 1.20 6.72
C GLU A 219 -6.07 1.07 5.69
N GLY A 220 -5.74 -0.16 5.27
CA GLY A 220 -4.63 -0.47 4.38
C GLY A 220 -5.03 -0.76 2.93
N GLU A 221 -6.32 -0.68 2.58
CA GLU A 221 -6.82 -0.93 1.21
C GLU A 221 -6.15 -0.03 0.17
N GLU A 222 -5.87 1.22 0.54
CA GLU A 222 -5.17 2.16 -0.33
C GLU A 222 -3.65 1.97 -0.33
N TRP A 223 -3.07 1.17 0.57
CA TRP A 223 -1.62 1.12 0.85
C TRP A 223 -0.92 -0.16 0.38
N GLN A 224 -1.59 -0.91 -0.49
CA GLN A 224 -1.14 -2.24 -0.94
C GLN A 224 0.16 -2.23 -1.75
N HIS A 225 0.53 -1.11 -2.37
CA HIS A 225 1.83 -0.98 -3.02
C HIS A 225 2.91 -0.64 -2.00
N GLU A 226 2.66 0.35 -1.15
CA GLU A 226 3.66 0.89 -0.23
C GLU A 226 4.11 -0.14 0.79
N LYS A 227 3.18 -0.97 1.28
CA LYS A 227 3.48 -2.07 2.21
C LYS A 227 4.48 -3.08 1.64
N ASN A 228 4.51 -3.29 0.31
CA ASN A 228 5.43 -4.24 -0.33
C ASN A 228 6.89 -3.76 -0.32
N GLY A 229 7.12 -2.49 0.02
CA GLY A 229 8.46 -1.96 0.29
C GLY A 229 8.88 -2.04 1.74
N VAL A 230 7.95 -2.24 2.68
CA VAL A 230 8.22 -2.29 4.12
C VAL A 230 8.71 -3.68 4.51
N CYS A 231 9.73 -3.72 5.35
CA CYS A 231 10.31 -4.97 5.84
C CYS A 231 10.57 -4.94 7.34
N MET A 232 10.49 -6.12 7.96
CA MET A 232 11.07 -6.37 9.28
C MET A 232 12.56 -6.67 9.14
N MET A 233 13.37 -6.18 10.07
CA MET A 233 14.83 -6.33 10.07
C MET A 233 15.23 -7.11 11.32
N VAL A 234 15.99 -8.20 11.13
CA VAL A 234 16.65 -8.94 12.20
C VAL A 234 18.14 -8.64 12.13
N GLU A 235 18.64 -8.02 13.19
CA GLU A 235 19.89 -7.28 13.20
C GLU A 235 20.87 -7.93 14.14
N LYS A 236 21.97 -8.45 13.61
CA LYS A 236 23.08 -8.88 14.44
C LYS A 236 23.86 -7.66 14.90
N ILE A 237 24.10 -7.55 16.20
CA ILE A 237 24.99 -6.53 16.78
C ILE A 237 25.85 -7.22 17.85
N GLY A 238 27.09 -7.53 17.51
CA GLY A 238 28.01 -8.22 18.42
C GLY A 238 27.49 -9.58 18.90
N LYS A 239 26.98 -9.64 20.14
CA LYS A 239 26.54 -10.88 20.81
C LYS A 239 25.02 -11.00 21.01
N ALA A 240 24.24 -10.13 20.37
CA ALA A 240 22.78 -10.17 20.43
C ALA A 240 22.18 -9.94 19.04
N GLY A 241 20.96 -10.43 18.87
CA GLY A 241 20.11 -10.16 17.72
C GLY A 241 18.96 -9.26 18.14
N TYR A 242 18.69 -8.23 17.34
CA TYR A 242 17.68 -7.21 17.57
C TYR A 242 16.66 -7.17 16.43
N LEU A 243 15.58 -6.42 16.64
CA LEU A 243 14.50 -6.27 15.68
C LEU A 243 14.14 -4.79 15.52
N CYS A 244 14.07 -4.38 14.26
CA CYS A 244 13.57 -3.08 13.81
C CYS A 244 12.73 -3.25 12.53
N SER A 245 12.25 -2.13 12.00
CA SER A 245 11.55 -2.02 10.73
C SER A 245 12.37 -1.17 9.74
N GLY A 246 12.10 -1.33 8.45
CA GLY A 246 12.68 -0.52 7.39
C GLY A 246 11.80 -0.47 6.16
N SER A 247 12.22 0.30 5.15
CA SER A 247 11.49 0.44 3.90
C SER A 247 12.43 0.60 2.72
N LEU A 248 12.16 -0.10 1.62
CA LEU A 248 12.78 0.17 0.33
C LEU A 248 12.45 1.57 -0.13
N VAL A 249 13.44 2.31 -0.60
CA VAL A 249 13.28 3.70 -1.05
C VAL A 249 13.76 3.89 -2.49
N ASN A 250 12.96 4.59 -3.29
CA ASN A 250 13.28 4.93 -4.67
C ASN A 250 14.30 6.09 -4.75
N ASN A 251 14.92 6.27 -5.91
CA ASN A 251 15.82 7.38 -6.20
C ASN A 251 15.50 8.02 -7.56
N THR A 252 16.06 9.21 -7.84
CA THR A 252 15.76 9.94 -9.08
C THR A 252 16.28 9.26 -10.35
N ALA A 253 17.23 8.33 -10.24
CA ALA A 253 17.69 7.51 -11.35
C ALA A 253 16.74 6.35 -11.69
N LYS A 254 15.77 6.03 -10.82
CA LYS A 254 14.77 4.97 -11.01
C LYS A 254 15.41 3.63 -11.37
N ASP A 255 16.57 3.34 -10.75
CA ASP A 255 17.43 2.22 -11.10
C ASP A 255 17.16 0.95 -10.27
N MET A 256 16.14 0.99 -9.40
CA MET A 256 15.77 -0.10 -8.49
C MET A 256 16.94 -0.58 -7.62
N LYS A 257 17.89 0.30 -7.29
CA LYS A 257 18.89 -0.02 -6.26
C LYS A 257 18.18 -0.34 -4.95
N PRO A 258 18.50 -1.46 -4.27
CA PRO A 258 17.81 -1.93 -3.08
C PRO A 258 18.28 -1.16 -1.83
N TYR A 259 18.01 0.14 -1.83
CA TYR A 259 18.23 1.00 -0.67
C TYR A 259 17.15 0.73 0.38
N ILE A 260 17.56 0.40 1.60
CA ILE A 260 16.68 0.28 2.76
C ILE A 260 16.89 1.52 3.64
N LEU A 261 15.81 2.27 3.83
CA LEU A 261 15.72 3.36 4.78
C LEU A 261 15.25 2.82 6.13
N SER A 262 15.94 3.20 7.21
CA SER A 262 15.61 2.84 8.59
C SER A 262 16.17 3.88 9.59
N ALA A 263 16.29 3.52 10.86
CA ALA A 263 16.80 4.38 11.94
C ALA A 263 18.24 3.99 12.34
N PHE A 264 19.08 4.97 12.68
CA PHE A 264 20.48 4.70 13.02
C PHE A 264 20.62 3.93 14.33
N HIS A 265 19.77 4.18 15.32
CA HIS A 265 19.82 3.48 16.60
C HIS A 265 19.61 1.97 16.48
N CYS A 266 18.96 1.49 15.41
CA CYS A 266 18.84 0.07 15.09
C CYS A 266 20.21 -0.59 14.79
N THR A 267 21.25 0.21 14.53
CA THR A 267 22.62 -0.31 14.39
C THR A 267 23.39 -0.39 15.71
N GLN A 268 22.79 0.04 16.83
CA GLN A 268 23.50 0.27 18.09
C GLN A 268 23.04 -0.66 19.21
N ASP A 269 24.03 -1.25 19.89
CA ASP A 269 23.89 -1.78 21.23
C ASP A 269 24.21 -0.68 22.24
N TYR A 270 23.16 -0.11 22.85
CA TYR A 270 23.24 1.03 23.75
C TYR A 270 24.11 0.78 24.99
N ASP A 271 24.13 -0.45 25.51
CA ASP A 271 24.84 -0.77 26.75
C ASP A 271 26.35 -0.82 26.56
N ASN A 272 26.78 -1.33 25.41
CA ASN A 272 28.19 -1.53 25.09
C ASN A 272 28.76 -0.42 24.20
N GLY A 273 27.93 0.57 23.82
CA GLY A 273 28.31 1.62 22.86
C GLY A 273 28.79 1.05 21.52
N THR A 274 28.34 -0.16 21.18
CA THR A 274 28.82 -0.90 20.01
C THR A 274 27.88 -0.63 18.85
N THR A 275 28.45 -0.35 17.68
CA THR A 275 27.69 -0.23 16.44
C THR A 275 27.98 -1.45 15.57
N ALA A 276 26.98 -1.97 14.87
CA ALA A 276 27.10 -3.11 13.97
C ALA A 276 28.30 -2.95 13.03
N SER A 277 29.19 -3.94 13.04
CA SER A 277 30.33 -4.00 12.13
C SER A 277 29.91 -4.36 10.71
N GLU A 278 30.78 -4.21 9.72
CA GLU A 278 30.50 -4.68 8.35
C GLU A 278 30.21 -6.19 8.31
N THR A 279 30.90 -6.99 9.14
CA THR A 279 30.63 -8.43 9.26
C THR A 279 29.24 -8.68 9.83
N ASP A 280 28.81 -7.89 10.83
CA ASP A 280 27.46 -7.99 11.36
C ASP A 280 26.41 -7.62 10.31
N LEU A 281 26.61 -6.52 9.58
CA LEU A 281 25.69 -6.06 8.52
C LEU A 281 25.52 -7.08 7.38
N ASN A 282 26.56 -7.85 7.06
CA ASN A 282 26.47 -8.97 6.11
C ASN A 282 25.61 -10.15 6.61
N GLN A 283 25.24 -10.14 7.89
CA GLN A 283 24.45 -11.19 8.55
C GLN A 283 23.07 -10.69 9.01
N TRP A 284 22.68 -9.47 8.62
CA TRP A 284 21.32 -8.96 8.85
C TRP A 284 20.35 -9.63 7.89
N VAL A 285 19.13 -9.92 8.37
CA VAL A 285 18.08 -10.58 7.57
C VAL A 285 16.84 -9.68 7.49
N PHE A 286 16.37 -9.45 6.27
CA PHE A 286 15.26 -8.56 5.95
C PHE A 286 14.06 -9.40 5.48
N TYR A 287 12.92 -9.28 6.15
CA TYR A 287 11.69 -10.02 5.85
C TYR A 287 10.66 -9.09 5.19
N PHE A 288 10.38 -9.34 3.91
CA PHE A 288 9.30 -8.72 3.14
C PHE A 288 8.05 -9.59 3.19
N HIS A 289 6.87 -8.97 3.04
CA HIS A 289 5.57 -9.66 3.03
C HIS A 289 5.29 -10.48 4.30
N PHE A 290 5.87 -10.08 5.43
CA PHE A 290 5.63 -10.71 6.73
C PHE A 290 4.33 -10.16 7.32
N GLU A 291 3.20 -10.62 6.78
CA GLU A 291 1.86 -10.07 7.08
C GLU A 291 0.77 -11.15 7.15
N HIS A 292 -0.34 -10.81 7.81
CA HIS A 292 -1.60 -11.53 7.70
C HIS A 292 -2.29 -11.20 6.37
N THR A 293 -2.92 -12.18 5.73
CA THR A 293 -3.65 -12.02 4.45
C THR A 293 -4.99 -11.31 4.58
N GLY A 294 -5.49 -11.11 5.81
CA GLY A 294 -6.71 -10.35 6.09
C GLY A 294 -6.60 -9.53 7.37
N CYS A 295 -7.71 -8.89 7.75
CA CYS A 295 -7.73 -7.97 8.89
C CYS A 295 -7.58 -8.66 10.26
N GLU A 296 -8.13 -9.87 10.42
CA GLU A 296 -8.12 -10.59 11.68
C GLU A 296 -6.79 -11.32 11.93
N ASN A 297 -6.33 -11.38 13.19
CA ASN A 297 -5.14 -12.16 13.57
C ASN A 297 -5.30 -13.69 13.37
N ALA A 298 -6.53 -14.16 13.15
CA ALA A 298 -6.82 -15.55 12.79
C ALA A 298 -6.72 -15.80 11.27
N SER A 299 -6.51 -14.76 10.46
CA SER A 299 -6.41 -14.90 9.00
C SER A 299 -5.11 -15.61 8.60
N PRO A 300 -5.09 -16.31 7.44
CA PRO A 300 -3.89 -16.97 6.95
C PRO A 300 -2.70 -16.00 6.83
N ILE A 301 -1.49 -16.53 6.95
CA ILE A 301 -0.26 -15.74 6.86
C ILE A 301 0.23 -15.73 5.41
N ALA A 302 0.70 -14.57 4.95
CA ALA A 302 1.31 -14.43 3.63
C ALA A 302 2.67 -15.14 3.58
N GLY A 303 3.04 -15.66 2.40
CA GLY A 303 4.35 -16.25 2.18
C GLY A 303 5.44 -15.17 2.15
N HIS A 304 6.09 -14.93 3.28
CA HIS A 304 7.16 -13.94 3.41
C HIS A 304 8.40 -14.30 2.56
N LYS A 305 9.21 -13.28 2.30
CA LYS A 305 10.42 -13.34 1.47
C LYS A 305 11.59 -12.72 2.20
N THR A 306 12.77 -13.30 2.07
CA THR A 306 13.94 -12.86 2.83
C THR A 306 15.09 -12.43 1.94
N MET A 307 15.87 -11.47 2.43
CA MET A 307 17.18 -11.07 1.90
C MET A 307 18.18 -11.09 3.06
N THR A 308 19.43 -11.49 2.82
CA THR A 308 20.50 -11.48 3.83
C THR A 308 21.63 -10.58 3.39
N GLY A 309 22.11 -9.75 4.30
CA GLY A 309 23.31 -8.95 4.14
C GLY A 309 23.09 -7.59 3.48
N CYS A 310 23.77 -6.58 4.03
CA CYS A 310 23.72 -5.22 3.54
C CYS A 310 25.02 -4.46 3.81
N ARG A 311 25.12 -3.27 3.23
CA ARG A 311 26.16 -2.27 3.51
C ARG A 311 25.52 -1.01 4.04
N ARG A 312 26.18 -0.39 5.01
CA ARG A 312 25.81 0.94 5.50
C ARG A 312 26.31 2.01 4.54
N ILE A 313 25.41 2.87 4.08
CA ILE A 313 25.69 3.96 3.13
C ILE A 313 25.69 5.30 3.87
N VAL A 314 24.63 5.57 4.62
CA VAL A 314 24.47 6.79 5.42
C VAL A 314 24.11 6.41 6.85
N SER A 315 24.71 7.09 7.82
CA SER A 315 24.38 7.01 9.23
C SER A 315 24.36 8.39 9.86
N ILE A 316 23.21 8.78 10.37
CA ILE A 316 22.97 10.05 11.06
C ILE A 316 22.58 9.69 12.49
N PRO A 317 23.37 10.07 13.50
CA PRO A 317 23.07 9.75 14.88
C PRO A 317 21.79 10.44 15.37
N ILE A 318 21.25 9.94 16.48
CA ILE A 318 20.25 10.68 17.23
C ILE A 318 20.87 11.97 17.76
N GLU A 319 21.94 11.89 18.53
CA GLU A 319 22.55 13.06 19.18
C GLU A 319 23.01 14.10 18.15
N GLY A 320 22.38 15.28 18.16
CA GLY A 320 22.64 16.35 17.19
C GLY A 320 22.22 16.04 15.74
N GLY A 321 21.52 14.92 15.49
CA GLY A 321 21.03 14.53 14.18
C GLY A 321 19.54 14.15 14.19
N SER A 322 19.13 13.42 13.15
CA SER A 322 17.74 13.00 12.93
C SER A 322 17.53 11.49 13.04
N ASP A 323 18.54 10.70 13.45
CA ASP A 323 18.45 9.23 13.55
C ASP A 323 18.21 8.51 12.20
N GLY A 324 18.81 9.01 11.12
CA GLY A 324 18.64 8.44 9.79
C GLY A 324 19.64 7.32 9.45
N LEU A 325 19.16 6.22 8.86
CA LEU A 325 20.00 5.15 8.31
C LEU A 325 19.61 4.87 6.86
N LEU A 326 20.60 4.83 5.98
CA LEU A 326 20.46 4.30 4.62
C LEU A 326 21.40 3.11 4.44
N LEU A 327 20.82 1.96 4.12
CA LEU A 327 21.52 0.72 3.82
C LEU A 327 21.36 0.39 2.33
N LEU A 328 22.27 -0.42 1.80
CA LEU A 328 22.16 -1.03 0.48
C LEU A 328 22.24 -2.54 0.64
N LEU A 329 21.21 -3.29 0.22
CA LEU A 329 21.29 -4.75 0.19
C LEU A 329 22.42 -5.20 -0.73
N ASN A 330 23.12 -6.28 -0.35
CA ASN A 330 24.26 -6.79 -1.11
C ASN A 330 23.83 -7.33 -2.49
N ASP A 331 22.65 -7.93 -2.55
CA ASP A 331 22.11 -8.56 -3.75
C ASP A 331 20.89 -7.82 -4.30
N LYS A 332 20.64 -8.00 -5.59
CA LYS A 332 19.42 -7.52 -6.23
C LYS A 332 18.22 -8.32 -5.71
N ILE A 333 17.11 -7.63 -5.50
CA ILE A 333 15.88 -8.28 -5.07
C ILE A 333 15.26 -9.05 -6.25
N PRO A 334 14.88 -10.34 -6.07
CA PRO A 334 14.29 -11.14 -7.13
C PRO A 334 12.95 -10.58 -7.60
N ALA A 335 12.70 -10.55 -8.91
CA ALA A 335 11.50 -9.93 -9.49
C ALA A 335 10.19 -10.55 -8.97
N GLU A 336 10.21 -11.84 -8.66
CA GLU A 336 9.09 -12.59 -8.10
C GLU A 336 8.77 -12.21 -6.65
N TYR A 337 9.63 -11.46 -5.96
CA TYR A 337 9.28 -10.93 -4.65
C TYR A 337 8.22 -9.83 -4.77
N ASN A 338 8.04 -9.20 -5.93
CA ASN A 338 7.04 -8.15 -6.14
C ASN A 338 7.12 -7.04 -5.07
N VAL A 339 8.34 -6.58 -4.79
CA VAL A 339 8.57 -5.48 -3.85
C VAL A 339 8.25 -4.14 -4.50
N TYR A 340 8.17 -3.10 -3.67
CA TYR A 340 7.93 -1.74 -4.12
C TYR A 340 8.98 -0.80 -3.52
N PHE A 341 9.61 0.03 -4.34
CA PHE A 341 10.56 1.03 -3.89
C PHE A 341 9.78 2.29 -3.57
N ASN A 342 9.58 2.60 -2.29
CA ASN A 342 8.71 3.69 -1.87
C ASN A 342 9.23 5.07 -2.29
N GLY A 343 8.31 5.96 -2.62
CA GLY A 343 8.62 7.35 -2.93
C GLY A 343 8.94 8.14 -1.66
N TRP A 344 9.43 9.36 -1.82
CA TRP A 344 9.77 10.23 -0.71
C TRP A 344 9.42 11.68 -0.98
N ASP A 345 9.23 12.44 0.09
CA ASP A 345 8.98 13.87 0.12
C ASP A 345 9.92 14.48 1.17
N ARG A 346 10.86 15.32 0.70
CA ARG A 346 11.86 15.99 1.54
C ARG A 346 11.46 17.42 1.91
N SER A 347 10.21 17.80 1.73
CA SER A 347 9.71 19.10 2.16
C SER A 347 9.72 19.22 3.69
N GLU A 348 9.78 20.45 4.18
CA GLU A 348 9.71 20.76 5.62
C GLU A 348 8.29 21.11 6.07
N THR A 349 7.30 20.89 5.20
CA THR A 349 5.90 21.13 5.51
C THR A 349 5.34 19.91 6.21
N ALA A 350 4.67 20.14 7.36
CA ALA A 350 4.00 19.06 8.07
C ALA A 350 2.90 18.44 7.19
N THR A 351 2.91 17.11 7.05
CA THR A 351 1.87 16.35 6.34
C THR A 351 0.53 16.44 7.07
N SER A 352 -0.57 16.43 6.30
CA SER A 352 -1.91 16.66 6.83
C SER A 352 -2.58 15.37 7.33
N SER A 353 -2.27 14.24 6.70
CA SER A 353 -2.73 12.89 7.04
C SER A 353 -1.82 11.84 6.39
N GLY A 354 -1.98 10.59 6.81
CA GLY A 354 -1.20 9.48 6.26
C GLY A 354 -1.16 8.29 7.19
N VAL A 355 -0.12 7.46 7.02
CA VAL A 355 0.01 6.22 7.79
C VAL A 355 1.47 5.92 8.16
N ASN A 356 1.64 5.13 9.21
CA ASN A 356 2.85 4.38 9.48
C ASN A 356 2.57 2.90 9.19
N ILE A 357 3.49 2.22 8.50
CA ILE A 357 3.42 0.77 8.23
C ILE A 357 4.67 0.14 8.85
N HIS A 358 4.50 -0.84 9.74
CA HIS A 358 5.56 -1.24 10.66
C HIS A 358 5.39 -2.65 11.25
N HIS A 359 6.42 -3.14 11.94
CA HIS A 359 6.44 -4.42 12.65
C HIS A 359 6.62 -4.22 14.17
N PRO A 360 5.53 -3.88 14.90
CA PRO A 360 5.61 -3.67 16.34
C PRO A 360 5.81 -5.01 17.07
N SER A 361 6.71 -5.03 18.04
CA SER A 361 7.00 -6.18 18.91
C SER A 361 7.34 -7.48 18.15
N GLY A 362 7.90 -7.35 16.94
CA GLY A 362 8.18 -8.46 16.01
C GLY A 362 6.95 -9.14 15.41
N ASP A 363 5.77 -8.51 15.54
CA ASP A 363 4.50 -9.02 15.01
C ASP A 363 4.39 -8.81 13.49
N TYR A 364 3.39 -9.47 12.91
CA TYR A 364 3.00 -9.26 11.51
C TYR A 364 2.71 -7.79 11.23
N MET A 365 2.95 -7.37 9.99
CA MET A 365 2.85 -5.98 9.56
C MET A 365 1.53 -5.31 9.98
N LYS A 366 1.65 -4.17 10.64
CA LYS A 366 0.54 -3.34 11.13
C LYS A 366 0.52 -1.99 10.42
N ILE A 367 -0.63 -1.33 10.50
CA ILE A 367 -0.84 0.04 10.00
C ILE A 367 -1.35 0.95 11.12
N SER A 368 -0.85 2.18 11.18
CA SER A 368 -1.29 3.21 12.13
C SER A 368 -1.63 4.49 11.37
N THR A 369 -2.89 4.94 11.42
CA THR A 369 -3.40 6.07 10.63
C THR A 369 -3.35 7.37 11.41
N PHE A 370 -3.08 8.50 10.75
CA PHE A 370 -3.17 9.84 11.36
C PHE A 370 -3.81 10.85 10.40
N GLY A 371 -4.38 11.91 10.98
CA GLY A 371 -4.97 13.03 10.24
C GLY A 371 -5.87 13.94 11.11
N ASN A 372 -6.42 13.43 12.21
CA ASN A 372 -7.25 14.23 13.13
C ASN A 372 -6.43 15.12 14.07
N HIS A 373 -5.12 14.90 14.15
CA HIS A 373 -4.18 15.71 14.92
C HIS A 373 -3.15 16.34 13.97
N PRO A 374 -2.71 17.58 14.23
CA PRO A 374 -1.68 18.19 13.41
C PRO A 374 -0.35 17.49 13.69
N VAL A 375 0.38 17.15 12.65
CA VAL A 375 1.78 16.72 12.79
C VAL A 375 2.59 17.94 13.24
N LYS A 376 3.37 17.77 14.31
CA LYS A 376 4.18 18.85 14.88
C LYS A 376 5.65 18.59 14.63
N THR A 377 6.42 19.65 14.43
CA THR A 377 7.87 19.61 14.53
C THR A 377 8.27 19.59 15.99
N THR A 378 9.25 18.76 16.32
CA THR A 378 9.84 18.69 17.65
C THR A 378 11.31 18.29 17.58
N THR A 379 11.96 18.38 18.73
CA THR A 379 13.26 17.75 18.99
C THR A 379 13.02 16.47 19.77
N TRP A 380 13.68 15.38 19.38
CA TRP A 380 13.70 14.16 20.18
C TRP A 380 14.60 14.37 21.40
N ILE A 381 14.16 13.95 22.58
CA ILE A 381 14.92 14.07 23.84
C ILE A 381 14.70 12.80 24.66
N ASP A 382 15.76 12.17 25.14
CA ASP A 382 15.68 11.03 26.07
C ASP A 382 15.60 11.45 27.54
N ASN A 383 15.47 10.44 28.41
CA ASN A 383 15.43 10.63 29.86
C ASN A 383 16.77 11.11 30.45
N LEU A 384 17.87 11.06 29.69
CA LEU A 384 19.21 11.50 30.06
C LEU A 384 19.55 12.87 29.47
N SER A 385 18.58 13.56 28.88
CA SER A 385 18.74 14.86 28.20
C SER A 385 19.65 14.84 26.96
N LYS A 386 19.90 13.67 26.35
CA LYS A 386 20.43 13.61 24.99
C LYS A 386 19.35 14.06 24.02
N ALA A 387 19.71 14.91 23.10
CA ALA A 387 18.77 15.53 22.18
C ALA A 387 19.15 15.31 20.72
N GLY A 388 18.13 15.12 19.90
CA GLY A 388 18.20 15.27 18.45
C GLY A 388 18.68 16.66 18.05
N ALA A 389 18.99 16.83 16.77
CA ALA A 389 19.05 18.17 16.19
C ALA A 389 17.73 18.92 16.45
N LEU A 390 17.86 20.22 16.70
CA LEU A 390 16.70 21.08 16.96
C LEU A 390 15.71 20.95 15.80
N ASN A 391 14.45 20.62 16.12
CA ASN A 391 13.34 20.53 15.18
C ASN A 391 13.51 19.45 14.08
N ALA A 392 14.39 18.47 14.31
CA ALA A 392 14.72 17.41 13.37
C ALA A 392 13.70 16.27 13.29
N HIS A 393 12.61 16.32 14.06
CA HIS A 393 11.62 15.25 14.14
C HIS A 393 10.19 15.74 13.89
N TRP A 394 9.37 14.89 13.27
CA TRP A 394 7.92 14.97 13.29
C TRP A 394 7.40 14.28 14.55
N ASN A 395 6.37 14.85 15.18
CA ASN A 395 5.57 14.20 16.20
C ASN A 395 4.17 13.94 15.64
N VAL A 396 3.77 12.68 15.66
CA VAL A 396 2.49 12.19 15.17
C VAL A 396 1.69 11.61 16.32
N ILE A 397 0.41 11.95 16.39
CA ILE A 397 -0.58 11.29 17.24
C ILE A 397 -1.50 10.48 16.34
N PHE A 398 -1.49 9.16 16.52
CA PHE A 398 -2.31 8.26 15.72
C PHE A 398 -3.78 8.33 16.11
N ASP A 399 -4.64 8.06 15.14
CA ASP A 399 -6.07 8.13 15.27
C ASP A 399 -6.68 6.78 15.62
N LYS A 400 -7.80 6.85 16.35
CA LYS A 400 -8.65 5.70 16.57
C LYS A 400 -9.43 5.42 15.29
N THR A 401 -9.47 4.16 14.88
CA THR A 401 -10.23 3.66 13.74
C THR A 401 -11.31 2.68 14.20
N THR A 402 -12.05 2.11 13.24
CA THR A 402 -13.06 1.09 13.53
C THR A 402 -12.40 -0.20 14.02
N ASN A 403 -11.23 -0.55 13.49
CA ASN A 403 -10.53 -1.80 13.80
C ASN A 403 -9.57 -1.71 14.99
N GLY A 404 -9.27 -0.50 15.48
CA GLY A 404 -8.41 -0.35 16.64
C GLY A 404 -7.94 1.08 16.90
N HIS A 405 -6.84 1.22 17.62
CA HIS A 405 -6.14 2.49 17.80
C HIS A 405 -4.65 2.21 17.71
N SER A 406 -4.23 1.78 16.53
CA SER A 406 -2.87 1.33 16.26
C SER A 406 -1.87 2.45 16.51
N ILE A 407 -0.77 2.12 17.18
CA ILE A 407 0.30 3.03 17.61
C ILE A 407 1.66 2.47 17.16
N THR A 408 2.76 2.79 17.83
CA THR A 408 4.08 2.15 17.61
C THR A 408 4.59 1.52 18.91
N GLU A 409 5.28 0.39 18.82
CA GLU A 409 5.98 -0.27 19.94
C GLU A 409 7.44 -0.57 19.56
N GLY A 410 8.24 -1.11 20.49
CA GLY A 410 9.59 -1.59 20.16
C GLY A 410 9.56 -2.52 18.94
N GLY A 411 10.55 -2.44 18.05
CA GLY A 411 10.52 -3.13 16.74
C GLY A 411 9.92 -2.29 15.60
N SER A 412 9.08 -1.30 15.91
CA SER A 412 8.60 -0.33 14.91
C SER A 412 9.70 0.66 14.50
N SER A 413 10.76 0.79 15.30
CA SER A 413 11.90 1.68 15.02
C SER A 413 12.39 1.55 13.58
N GLY A 414 12.63 2.68 12.92
CA GLY A 414 13.01 2.75 11.51
C GLY A 414 11.86 2.67 10.51
N SER A 415 10.62 2.39 10.95
CA SER A 415 9.46 2.32 10.05
C SER A 415 9.17 3.67 9.35
N PRO A 416 8.69 3.63 8.09
CA PRO A 416 8.38 4.84 7.35
C PRO A 416 7.07 5.50 7.81
N LEU A 417 7.10 6.83 7.96
CA LEU A 417 5.90 7.65 7.98
C LEU A 417 5.57 8.09 6.55
N PHE A 418 4.41 7.68 6.05
CA PHE A 418 3.89 8.08 4.75
C PHE A 418 2.92 9.26 4.87
N ASN A 419 3.05 10.23 3.96
CA ASN A 419 2.07 11.32 3.77
C ASN A 419 0.86 10.86 2.95
N GLU A 420 -0.15 11.71 2.79
CA GLU A 420 -1.36 11.48 1.99
C GLU A 420 -1.10 11.15 0.51
N ASN A 421 0.09 11.47 0.00
CA ASN A 421 0.54 11.18 -1.36
C ASN A 421 1.39 9.91 -1.45
N LYS A 422 1.44 9.12 -0.36
CA LYS A 422 2.12 7.83 -0.29
C LYS A 422 3.63 7.91 -0.40
N GLN A 423 4.19 9.01 0.10
CA GLN A 423 5.62 9.28 0.10
C GLN A 423 6.14 9.28 1.52
N ILE A 424 7.33 8.73 1.71
CA ILE A 424 8.01 8.73 3.00
C ILE A 424 8.43 10.16 3.34
N VAL A 425 8.01 10.65 4.51
CA VAL A 425 8.38 11.97 5.07
C VAL A 425 9.27 11.87 6.32
N GLY A 426 9.50 10.67 6.83
CA GLY A 426 10.41 10.40 7.95
C GLY A 426 10.46 8.93 8.38
N THR A 427 11.34 8.63 9.33
CA THR A 427 11.55 7.28 9.89
C THR A 427 11.37 7.29 11.41
N LEU A 428 10.73 6.28 11.98
CA LEU A 428 10.47 6.25 13.42
C LEU A 428 11.77 6.20 14.23
N THR A 429 11.98 7.18 15.10
CA THR A 429 13.05 7.21 16.11
C THR A 429 12.58 6.60 17.41
N GLY A 430 11.34 6.88 17.82
CA GLY A 430 10.76 6.36 19.06
C GLY A 430 9.59 7.20 19.55
N GLY A 431 9.15 7.00 20.79
CA GLY A 431 7.99 7.70 21.33
C GLY A 431 7.58 7.17 22.69
N ASN A 432 6.49 7.69 23.23
CA ASN A 432 5.89 7.21 24.48
C ASN A 432 4.45 6.73 24.32
N SER A 433 3.98 6.58 23.08
CA SER A 433 2.67 5.99 22.81
C SER A 433 2.64 4.53 23.23
N THR A 434 1.49 4.08 23.74
CA THR A 434 1.20 2.68 24.03
C THR A 434 -0.28 2.45 23.78
N CYS A 435 -0.74 1.20 23.70
CA CYS A 435 -2.18 0.92 23.63
C CYS A 435 -2.99 1.45 24.84
N ARG A 436 -2.32 1.81 25.95
CA ARG A 436 -2.95 2.47 27.12
C ARG A 436 -2.82 3.99 27.08
N LEU A 437 -1.79 4.51 26.41
CA LEU A 437 -1.50 5.92 26.22
C LEU A 437 -1.51 6.24 24.72
N THR A 438 -2.70 6.15 24.10
CA THR A 438 -2.84 6.30 22.64
C THR A 438 -2.68 7.75 22.16
N SER A 439 -2.73 8.72 23.07
CA SER A 439 -2.37 10.12 22.81
C SER A 439 -0.89 10.44 23.03
N GLY A 440 -0.05 9.41 23.21
CA GLY A 440 1.39 9.58 23.35
C GLY A 440 2.07 9.98 22.04
N ASN A 441 3.25 10.57 22.16
CA ASN A 441 4.07 11.04 21.06
C ASN A 441 4.66 9.87 20.27
N ASN A 442 4.75 10.03 18.96
CA ASN A 442 5.47 9.15 18.04
C ASN A 442 6.39 10.03 17.20
N LEU A 443 7.69 9.92 17.41
CA LEU A 443 8.71 10.82 16.91
C LEU A 443 9.44 10.19 15.73
N TYR A 444 9.39 10.87 14.58
CA TYR A 444 9.99 10.43 13.33
C TYR A 444 11.08 11.40 12.89
N GLY A 445 12.31 10.92 12.70
CA GLY A 445 13.37 11.69 12.06
C GLY A 445 12.92 12.19 10.68
N LYS A 446 12.95 13.50 10.46
CA LYS A 446 12.44 14.10 9.22
C LYS A 446 13.30 13.69 8.03
N PHE A 447 12.66 13.30 6.94
CA PHE A 447 13.36 13.00 5.69
C PHE A 447 14.17 14.20 5.17
N SER A 448 13.65 15.42 5.37
CA SER A 448 14.37 16.67 5.05
C SER A 448 15.66 16.87 5.85
N TYR A 449 15.77 16.30 7.06
CA TYR A 449 17.00 16.33 7.84
C TYR A 449 17.96 15.22 7.44
N HIS A 450 17.42 14.04 7.10
CA HIS A 450 18.20 12.94 6.53
C HIS A 450 18.87 13.33 5.20
N TRP A 451 18.23 14.24 4.46
CA TRP A 451 18.66 14.69 3.14
C TRP A 451 20.08 15.25 3.16
N ASP A 452 20.33 16.34 3.90
CA ASP A 452 21.61 17.06 3.88
C ASP A 452 21.89 17.95 5.12
N LYS A 453 21.10 17.83 6.20
CA LYS A 453 21.18 18.77 7.34
C LYS A 453 22.12 18.37 8.47
N TYR A 454 22.63 17.13 8.47
CA TYR A 454 23.53 16.65 9.52
C TYR A 454 25.01 16.91 9.22
N SER A 455 25.50 16.44 8.07
CA SER A 455 26.91 16.54 7.68
C SER A 455 27.05 16.66 6.17
N GLN A 456 28.15 17.27 5.71
CA GLN A 456 28.50 17.33 4.29
C GLN A 456 29.25 16.10 3.79
N ALA A 457 29.70 15.20 4.69
CA ALA A 457 30.32 13.95 4.30
C ALA A 457 29.29 13.00 3.67
N ASP A 458 29.70 12.24 2.65
CA ASP A 458 28.85 11.28 1.91
C ASP A 458 28.16 10.24 2.81
N THR A 459 28.75 9.96 3.99
CA THR A 459 28.21 9.03 4.98
C THR A 459 27.19 9.66 5.95
N GLY A 460 26.90 10.96 5.83
CA GLY A 460 26.03 11.72 6.73
C GLY A 460 24.93 12.53 6.03
N ARG A 461 24.66 12.25 4.75
CA ARG A 461 23.64 12.88 3.89
C ARG A 461 23.10 11.87 2.86
N MET A 462 21.79 11.88 2.62
CA MET A 462 21.14 10.93 1.70
C MET A 462 20.94 11.46 0.28
N ASP A 463 21.01 12.78 0.09
CA ASP A 463 20.73 13.45 -1.19
C ASP A 463 21.58 12.95 -2.36
N ILE A 464 22.88 12.70 -2.18
CA ILE A 464 23.75 12.20 -3.25
C ILE A 464 23.42 10.76 -3.69
N TRP A 465 22.71 10.02 -2.83
CA TRP A 465 22.33 8.63 -3.06
C TRP A 465 20.90 8.50 -3.60
N LEU A 466 20.00 9.37 -3.13
CA LEU A 466 18.58 9.36 -3.49
C LEU A 466 18.24 10.34 -4.62
N ASP A 467 19.06 11.36 -4.85
CA ASP A 467 19.07 12.18 -6.06
C ASP A 467 20.46 12.15 -6.76
N PRO A 468 20.93 10.98 -7.21
CA PRO A 468 22.26 10.84 -7.82
C PRO A 468 22.41 11.61 -9.15
N LEU A 469 21.29 12.05 -9.73
CA LEU A 469 21.26 12.86 -10.96
C LEU A 469 21.22 14.37 -10.68
N ASN A 470 21.17 14.77 -9.40
CA ASN A 470 21.06 16.17 -8.96
C ASN A 470 19.93 16.91 -9.69
N THR A 471 18.76 16.27 -9.77
CA THR A 471 17.55 16.84 -10.38
C THR A 471 16.95 17.99 -9.58
N GLY A 472 17.26 18.05 -8.28
CA GLY A 472 16.65 19.02 -7.36
C GLY A 472 15.24 18.63 -6.91
N ALA A 473 14.77 17.42 -7.25
CA ALA A 473 13.44 16.95 -6.90
C ALA A 473 13.17 17.10 -5.40
N THR A 474 12.04 17.70 -5.04
CA THR A 474 11.56 17.79 -3.66
C THR A 474 10.70 16.59 -3.28
N THR A 475 10.10 15.93 -4.26
CA THR A 475 9.33 14.70 -4.08
C THR A 475 9.51 13.77 -5.28
N ILE A 476 9.40 12.46 -5.07
CA ILE A 476 9.36 11.45 -6.13
C ILE A 476 8.30 10.37 -5.83
N PRO A 477 7.76 9.64 -6.83
CA PRO A 477 6.85 8.55 -6.55
C PRO A 477 7.61 7.31 -6.10
N GLY A 478 6.85 6.33 -5.61
CA GLY A 478 7.35 4.97 -5.57
C GLY A 478 7.60 4.39 -6.96
N LEU A 479 8.17 3.20 -7.00
CA LEU A 479 8.49 2.48 -8.22
C LEU A 479 8.24 0.99 -7.98
N SER A 480 7.39 0.39 -8.79
CA SER A 480 7.20 -1.06 -8.78
C SER A 480 8.44 -1.76 -9.32
N GLN A 481 8.60 -3.04 -8.97
CA GLN A 481 9.69 -3.85 -9.50
C GLN A 481 9.57 -4.13 -11.01
N THR A 482 8.42 -3.83 -11.64
CA THR A 482 8.24 -3.84 -13.10
C THR A 482 8.67 -2.52 -13.76
N GLY A 483 9.10 -1.54 -12.98
CA GLY A 483 9.49 -0.20 -13.45
C GLY A 483 8.30 0.74 -13.65
N GLU A 484 7.10 0.34 -13.23
CA GLU A 484 5.93 1.22 -13.24
C GLU A 484 6.05 2.18 -12.06
N GLU A 485 6.12 3.46 -12.37
CA GLU A 485 6.09 4.47 -11.33
C GLU A 485 4.79 4.38 -10.56
N GLY A 486 4.95 4.37 -9.23
CA GLY A 486 3.93 4.82 -8.32
C GLY A 486 3.32 6.11 -8.82
N SER A 487 2.03 6.23 -8.63
CA SER A 487 1.35 7.46 -8.93
C SER A 487 1.80 8.52 -7.89
N LEU A 488 2.72 9.43 -8.28
CA LEU A 488 3.15 10.64 -7.51
C LEU A 488 1.96 11.39 -6.91
N ILE A 489 0.89 11.33 -7.69
CA ILE A 489 -0.46 11.68 -7.38
C ILE A 489 -1.17 10.36 -7.56
N ASN A 490 -1.62 9.70 -6.50
CA ASN A 490 -2.61 8.62 -6.63
C ASN A 490 -3.74 9.19 -7.50
N TYR A 491 -3.75 8.87 -8.80
CA TYR A 491 -4.73 9.40 -9.72
C TYR A 491 -6.08 8.92 -9.18
N LYS A 492 -6.84 9.83 -8.59
CA LYS A 492 -7.99 9.45 -7.81
C LYS A 492 -9.01 8.86 -8.76
N SER A 493 -9.59 7.73 -8.38
CA SER A 493 -10.63 7.10 -9.16
C SER A 493 -11.90 7.97 -9.14
N PRO A 494 -12.76 7.89 -10.17
CA PRO A 494 -14.11 8.43 -10.09
C PRO A 494 -14.84 7.93 -8.84
N THR A 495 -15.70 8.76 -8.27
CA THR A 495 -16.48 8.41 -7.07
C THR A 495 -17.95 8.25 -7.41
N ASN A 496 -18.72 7.58 -6.54
CA ASN A 496 -20.16 7.35 -6.73
C ASN A 496 -20.50 6.79 -8.12
N VAL A 497 -19.70 5.83 -8.60
CA VAL A 497 -20.02 5.13 -9.85
C VAL A 497 -21.31 4.34 -9.62
N THR A 498 -22.32 4.58 -10.44
CA THR A 498 -23.60 3.86 -10.42
C THR A 498 -23.88 3.31 -11.79
N ALA A 499 -24.55 2.17 -11.85
CA ALA A 499 -25.04 1.57 -13.08
C ALA A 499 -26.51 1.20 -12.86
N GLN A 500 -27.41 1.83 -13.63
CA GLN A 500 -28.86 1.65 -13.49
C GLN A 500 -29.50 1.32 -14.83
N SER A 501 -30.31 0.26 -14.88
CA SER A 501 -31.16 -0.06 -16.02
C SER A 501 -32.25 1.00 -16.19
N ILE A 502 -32.20 1.77 -17.27
CA ILE A 502 -33.16 2.84 -17.60
C ILE A 502 -34.22 2.41 -18.63
N SER A 503 -34.06 1.23 -19.23
CA SER A 503 -35.04 0.53 -20.08
C SER A 503 -34.68 -0.96 -20.15
N SER A 504 -35.47 -1.80 -20.83
CA SER A 504 -35.25 -3.25 -20.91
C SER A 504 -33.87 -3.67 -21.44
N ASN A 505 -33.17 -2.78 -22.15
CA ASN A 505 -31.86 -3.07 -22.74
C ASN A 505 -30.87 -1.88 -22.72
N ASN A 506 -31.07 -0.86 -21.88
CA ASN A 506 -30.11 0.25 -21.76
C ASN A 506 -29.73 0.47 -20.30
N VAL A 507 -28.43 0.64 -20.04
CA VAL A 507 -27.86 0.92 -18.72
C VAL A 507 -27.24 2.31 -18.73
N LEU A 508 -27.66 3.16 -17.79
CA LEU A 508 -27.04 4.44 -17.52
C LEU A 508 -25.94 4.24 -16.47
N ILE A 509 -24.72 4.58 -16.85
CA ILE A 509 -23.56 4.65 -15.97
C ILE A 509 -23.34 6.13 -15.61
N GLN A 510 -23.28 6.45 -14.33
CA GLN A 510 -23.00 7.81 -13.85
C GLN A 510 -21.85 7.78 -12.85
N TRP A 511 -21.07 8.85 -12.78
CA TRP A 511 -19.97 8.98 -11.83
C TRP A 511 -19.72 10.44 -11.49
N ASN A 512 -19.06 10.67 -10.36
CA ASN A 512 -18.53 11.97 -10.00
C ASN A 512 -17.05 12.05 -10.36
N ALA A 513 -16.60 13.25 -10.76
CA ALA A 513 -15.19 13.51 -10.97
C ALA A 513 -14.38 13.24 -9.68
N PRO A 514 -13.16 12.69 -9.79
CA PRO A 514 -12.22 12.61 -8.69
C PRO A 514 -11.99 13.98 -8.01
N VAL A 515 -12.06 14.01 -6.68
CA VAL A 515 -11.85 15.22 -5.88
C VAL A 515 -10.51 15.14 -5.16
N TYR A 516 -9.57 15.99 -5.55
CA TYR A 516 -8.32 16.21 -4.85
C TYR A 516 -8.48 17.30 -3.79
N THR A 517 -7.63 17.25 -2.79
CA THR A 517 -7.54 18.23 -1.71
C THR A 517 -6.11 18.71 -1.59
N GLN A 518 -5.93 19.99 -1.28
CA GLN A 518 -4.64 20.59 -1.00
C GLN A 518 -4.77 21.52 0.19
N LEU A 519 -3.81 21.47 1.11
CA LEU A 519 -3.74 22.40 2.22
C LEU A 519 -2.98 23.67 1.78
N ILE A 520 -3.52 24.83 2.11
CA ILE A 520 -2.84 26.12 1.95
C ILE A 520 -2.60 26.74 3.34
N SER A 521 -1.36 27.13 3.60
CA SER A 521 -0.93 27.79 4.84
C SER A 521 0.43 28.46 4.67
N TRP A 522 0.69 29.48 5.47
CA TRP A 522 2.01 30.07 5.70
C TRP A 522 2.59 29.62 7.03
N GLY A 523 3.91 29.61 7.13
CA GLY A 523 4.60 29.19 8.35
C GLY A 523 4.63 27.67 8.51
N THR A 524 5.20 27.24 9.64
CA THR A 524 5.49 25.83 9.90
C THR A 524 4.29 25.04 10.43
N GLN A 525 3.23 25.76 10.82
CA GLN A 525 2.01 25.19 11.43
C GLN A 525 2.26 24.43 12.74
N ASN A 526 3.44 24.61 13.34
CA ASN A 526 3.82 24.02 14.61
C ASN A 526 3.49 24.99 15.75
N SER A 527 2.42 24.70 16.50
CA SER A 527 2.00 25.54 17.62
C SER A 527 3.11 25.75 18.64
N ASP A 528 3.45 27.00 18.95
CA ASP A 528 4.48 27.39 19.91
C ASP A 528 3.91 28.27 21.03
N ALA A 529 3.30 29.40 20.68
CA ALA A 529 2.75 30.37 21.63
C ALA A 529 1.28 30.69 21.36
N GLN A 530 0.70 31.56 22.21
CA GLN A 530 -0.66 32.08 22.06
C GLN A 530 -0.68 33.60 22.22
N ILE A 531 -1.54 34.28 21.45
CA ILE A 531 -1.72 35.74 21.46
C ILE A 531 -3.18 36.10 21.72
N GLY A 532 -3.38 37.24 22.40
CA GLY A 532 -4.68 37.83 22.69
C GLY A 532 -4.58 39.28 23.13
N TYR A 533 -5.70 39.99 23.08
CA TYR A 533 -5.79 41.43 23.32
C TYR A 533 -6.70 41.76 24.51
N HIS A 534 -6.46 41.10 25.65
CA HIS A 534 -7.15 41.36 26.92
C HIS A 534 -8.69 41.36 26.84
N GLY A 535 -9.26 40.42 26.08
CA GLY A 535 -10.71 40.27 25.89
C GLY A 535 -11.31 41.15 24.79
N THR A 536 -10.49 41.95 24.10
CA THR A 536 -10.91 42.74 22.93
C THR A 536 -11.09 41.81 21.72
N PRO A 537 -12.27 41.76 21.08
CA PRO A 537 -12.47 40.92 19.90
C PRO A 537 -11.53 41.32 18.76
N PHE A 538 -10.98 40.34 18.04
CA PHE A 538 -10.08 40.57 16.92
C PHE A 538 -10.09 39.37 15.96
N TYR A 539 -9.69 39.63 14.72
CA TYR A 539 -9.46 38.65 13.68
C TYR A 539 -7.98 38.33 13.60
N PHE A 540 -7.64 37.06 13.45
CA PHE A 540 -6.30 36.60 13.13
C PHE A 540 -6.35 35.65 11.95
N GLY A 541 -5.42 35.77 11.02
CA GLY A 541 -5.50 34.99 9.79
C GLY A 541 -4.29 35.08 8.89
N GLN A 542 -4.50 34.61 7.68
CA GLN A 542 -3.47 34.51 6.66
C GLN A 542 -3.96 35.07 5.31
N ARG A 543 -3.04 35.61 4.50
CA ARG A 543 -3.30 36.17 3.17
C ARG A 543 -2.50 35.48 2.07
N TRP A 544 -3.15 35.28 0.94
CA TRP A 544 -2.54 34.91 -0.33
C TRP A 544 -2.80 36.00 -1.35
N GLU A 545 -1.74 36.44 -2.01
CA GLU A 545 -1.83 37.44 -3.07
C GLU A 545 -2.44 36.83 -4.34
N SER A 546 -3.13 37.65 -5.13
CA SER A 546 -3.72 37.27 -6.42
C SER A 546 -2.82 36.37 -7.28
N LYS A 547 -1.52 36.69 -7.39
CA LYS A 547 -0.54 35.93 -8.19
C LYS A 547 -0.24 34.52 -7.67
N GLU A 548 -0.43 34.27 -6.38
CA GLU A 548 -0.14 32.98 -5.72
C GLU A 548 -1.30 31.99 -5.90
N LEU A 549 -2.49 32.52 -6.17
CA LEU A 549 -3.75 31.78 -6.28
C LEU A 549 -4.04 31.26 -7.69
N ILE A 550 -3.21 31.61 -8.70
CA ILE A 550 -3.48 31.34 -10.12
C ILE A 550 -3.82 29.86 -10.38
N ASN A 551 -3.03 28.94 -9.82
CA ASN A 551 -3.18 27.50 -10.03
C ASN A 551 -4.39 26.89 -9.31
N ILE A 552 -4.99 27.62 -8.38
CA ILE A 552 -6.19 27.24 -7.64
C ILE A 552 -7.36 28.20 -7.89
N HIS A 553 -7.30 28.97 -8.98
CA HIS A 553 -8.42 29.80 -9.44
C HIS A 553 -9.65 28.91 -9.72
N LYS A 554 -10.84 29.38 -9.31
CA LYS A 554 -12.14 28.67 -9.33
C LYS A 554 -12.25 27.47 -8.41
N LYS A 555 -11.17 27.06 -7.74
CA LYS A 555 -11.19 25.94 -6.81
C LYS A 555 -11.92 26.30 -5.53
N LYS A 556 -12.45 25.31 -4.82
CA LYS A 556 -13.28 25.53 -3.63
C LYS A 556 -12.46 25.37 -2.36
N LEU A 557 -12.45 26.39 -1.52
CA LEU A 557 -12.07 26.25 -0.13
C LEU A 557 -13.24 25.61 0.62
N VAL A 558 -13.01 24.45 1.24
CA VAL A 558 -14.08 23.64 1.86
C VAL A 558 -14.03 23.63 3.38
N ASN A 559 -12.85 23.79 3.98
CA ASN A 559 -12.72 23.87 5.43
C ASN A 559 -11.54 24.76 5.84
N VAL A 560 -11.62 25.22 7.09
CA VAL A 560 -10.54 25.95 7.76
C VAL A 560 -10.14 25.13 8.99
N LYS A 561 -8.83 24.89 9.13
CA LYS A 561 -8.24 24.14 10.23
C LYS A 561 -7.45 25.10 11.13
N PHE A 562 -7.77 25.12 12.41
CA PHE A 562 -7.10 25.95 13.42
C PHE A 562 -7.13 25.29 14.81
N ILE A 563 -6.41 25.85 15.78
CA ILE A 563 -6.40 25.35 17.17
C ILE A 563 -7.14 26.37 18.06
N PRO A 564 -8.31 26.03 18.63
CA PRO A 564 -9.05 26.91 19.52
C PRO A 564 -8.60 26.77 20.99
N VAL A 565 -8.78 27.84 21.76
CA VAL A 565 -8.61 27.86 23.22
C VAL A 565 -9.94 27.70 23.96
N TYR A 566 -9.90 27.16 25.18
CA TYR A 566 -11.06 27.03 26.07
C TYR A 566 -11.79 28.35 26.30
N SER A 567 -13.12 28.28 26.38
CA SER A 567 -13.98 29.42 26.76
C SER A 567 -13.88 30.65 25.84
N VAL A 568 -13.62 30.43 24.55
CA VAL A 568 -13.63 31.46 23.52
C VAL A 568 -14.71 31.17 22.50
N ASN A 569 -15.45 32.21 22.08
CA ASN A 569 -16.37 32.11 20.96
C ASN A 569 -15.65 32.51 19.66
N TYR A 570 -15.63 31.61 18.69
CA TYR A 570 -14.97 31.82 17.39
C TYR A 570 -15.98 31.86 16.23
N ALA A 571 -15.64 32.62 15.20
CA ALA A 571 -16.24 32.51 13.87
C ALA A 571 -15.14 32.41 12.79
N ILE A 572 -15.43 31.74 11.67
CA ILE A 572 -14.63 31.86 10.46
C ILE A 572 -14.99 33.18 9.79
N PHE A 573 -13.99 33.88 9.27
CA PHE A 573 -14.16 35.04 8.40
C PHE A 573 -13.22 34.94 7.19
N ILE A 574 -13.78 34.95 5.98
CA ILE A 574 -13.01 34.92 4.71
C ILE A 574 -13.35 36.18 3.94
N LYS A 575 -12.35 36.86 3.39
CA LYS A 575 -12.50 38.08 2.58
C LYS A 575 -11.71 37.97 1.29
N GLN A 576 -12.32 38.34 0.18
CA GLN A 576 -11.69 38.46 -1.13
C GLN A 576 -12.32 39.64 -1.88
N GLY A 577 -11.62 40.79 -1.87
CA GLY A 577 -12.18 42.09 -2.24
C GLY A 577 -13.46 42.42 -1.45
N GLU A 578 -14.55 42.67 -2.17
CA GLU A 578 -15.87 42.96 -1.59
C GLU A 578 -16.62 41.71 -1.10
N ARG A 579 -16.16 40.51 -1.46
CA ARG A 579 -16.82 39.26 -1.08
C ARG A 579 -16.37 38.83 0.31
N THR A 580 -17.33 38.65 1.21
CA THR A 580 -17.10 38.16 2.56
C THR A 580 -17.87 36.87 2.84
N TYR A 581 -17.33 36.04 3.71
CA TYR A 581 -17.99 34.85 4.25
C TYR A 581 -17.80 34.82 5.75
N GLN A 582 -18.88 34.52 6.49
CA GLN A 582 -18.83 34.40 7.93
C GLN A 582 -19.61 33.18 8.41
N GLN A 583 -19.01 32.42 9.31
CA GLN A 583 -19.64 31.25 9.92
C GLN A 583 -19.29 31.15 11.39
N GLU A 584 -20.31 31.09 12.25
CA GLU A 584 -20.13 30.75 13.67
C GLU A 584 -19.63 29.33 13.84
N ILE A 585 -18.68 29.14 14.76
CA ILE A 585 -18.10 27.83 15.04
C ILE A 585 -18.66 27.29 16.36
N THR A 586 -19.20 26.07 16.31
CA THR A 586 -19.70 25.33 17.47
C THR A 586 -18.96 24.00 17.59
N ASN A 587 -19.08 23.33 18.75
CA ASN A 587 -18.51 22.00 19.00
C ASN A 587 -16.98 21.90 18.82
N LEU A 588 -16.26 22.88 19.37
CA LEU A 588 -14.80 22.89 19.36
C LEU A 588 -14.22 22.03 20.48
N THR A 589 -13.13 21.34 20.18
CA THR A 589 -12.26 20.78 21.22
C THR A 589 -11.04 21.68 21.38
N ALA A 590 -10.89 22.29 22.55
CA ALA A 590 -9.78 23.20 22.80
C ALA A 590 -8.41 22.49 22.76
N ASN A 591 -7.36 23.26 22.45
CA ASN A 591 -5.94 22.87 22.43
C ASN A 591 -5.58 21.70 21.50
N ARG A 592 -6.45 21.37 20.53
CA ARG A 592 -6.17 20.45 19.43
C ARG A 592 -6.62 21.05 18.11
N SER A 593 -6.11 20.54 17.01
CA SER A 593 -6.56 21.01 15.70
C SER A 593 -8.02 20.62 15.48
N ASN A 594 -8.82 21.58 15.02
CA ASN A 594 -10.19 21.36 14.62
C ASN A 594 -10.30 21.75 13.14
N THR A 595 -10.79 20.81 12.33
CA THR A 595 -11.18 21.08 10.93
C THR A 595 -12.63 21.50 10.91
N ILE A 596 -12.89 22.73 10.51
CA ILE A 596 -14.24 23.29 10.48
C ILE A 596 -14.69 23.37 9.03
N GLU A 597 -15.58 22.46 8.66
CA GLU A 597 -16.25 22.45 7.36
C GLU A 597 -17.06 23.74 7.16
N LEU A 598 -16.88 24.37 6.01
CA LEU A 598 -17.69 25.49 5.60
C LEU A 598 -19.10 24.99 5.24
N LYS A 599 -20.13 25.65 5.77
CA LYS A 599 -21.54 25.36 5.41
C LYS A 599 -21.79 25.52 3.90
N THR A 600 -21.04 26.42 3.28
CA THR A 600 -21.05 26.65 1.84
C THR A 600 -19.60 26.78 1.40
N PRO A 601 -19.09 25.89 0.53
CA PRO A 601 -17.74 26.00 -0.01
C PRO A 601 -17.49 27.37 -0.66
N TYR A 602 -16.30 27.93 -0.45
CA TYR A 602 -15.93 29.27 -0.92
C TYR A 602 -15.08 29.18 -2.19
N THR A 603 -15.56 29.72 -3.31
CA THR A 603 -14.86 29.65 -4.61
C THR A 603 -13.74 30.69 -4.67
N ILE A 604 -12.50 30.29 -4.94
CA ILE A 604 -11.33 31.18 -4.96
C ILE A 604 -11.27 31.96 -6.28
N ASP A 605 -11.18 33.29 -6.20
CA ASP A 605 -10.94 34.17 -7.35
C ASP A 605 -9.52 34.76 -7.33
N ALA A 606 -8.63 34.14 -8.09
CA ALA A 606 -7.24 34.61 -8.24
C ALA A 606 -7.07 36.04 -8.80
N ASN A 607 -8.13 36.78 -9.18
CA ASN A 607 -8.02 38.20 -9.51
C ASN A 607 -7.89 39.12 -8.27
N GLN A 608 -8.09 38.58 -7.07
CA GLN A 608 -8.08 39.34 -5.83
C GLN A 608 -7.40 38.54 -4.71
N ASP A 609 -6.76 39.27 -3.80
CA ASP A 609 -6.14 38.67 -2.62
C ASP A 609 -7.18 37.94 -1.76
N LEU A 610 -6.81 36.76 -1.28
CA LEU A 610 -7.63 35.96 -0.38
C LEU A 610 -7.12 36.14 1.04
N ILE A 611 -8.02 36.48 1.96
CA ILE A 611 -7.75 36.44 3.41
C ILE A 611 -8.64 35.38 4.04
N VAL A 612 -8.03 34.41 4.72
CA VAL A 612 -8.72 33.40 5.52
C VAL A 612 -8.37 33.66 6.98
N SER A 613 -9.38 33.83 7.83
CA SER A 613 -9.16 34.23 9.21
C SER A 613 -10.18 33.63 10.18
N ILE A 614 -9.82 33.68 11.46
CA ILE A 614 -10.68 33.34 12.58
C ILE A 614 -10.93 34.61 13.38
N TYR A 615 -12.21 34.85 13.69
CA TYR A 615 -12.67 35.93 14.53
C TYR A 615 -12.83 35.43 15.97
N ALA A 616 -11.96 35.86 16.88
CA ALA A 616 -12.11 35.63 18.32
C ALA A 616 -13.12 36.64 18.88
N ARG A 617 -14.40 36.26 18.89
CA ARG A 617 -15.55 37.15 19.12
C ARG A 617 -15.70 37.58 20.58
N LYS A 618 -15.41 36.67 21.50
CA LYS A 618 -15.61 36.87 22.93
C LYS A 618 -14.71 35.93 23.72
N TYR A 619 -13.91 36.50 24.61
CA TYR A 619 -13.01 35.78 25.52
C TYR A 619 -12.66 36.64 26.74
N GLY A 620 -12.13 36.01 27.80
CA GLY A 620 -11.75 36.71 29.03
C GLY A 620 -10.45 37.52 28.91
N ARG A 621 -10.22 38.45 29.84
CA ARG A 621 -9.03 39.34 29.83
C ARG A 621 -7.67 38.62 29.93
N SER A 622 -7.65 37.40 30.46
CA SER A 622 -6.44 36.59 30.64
C SER A 622 -6.37 35.40 29.66
N VAL A 623 -7.18 35.42 28.60
CA VAL A 623 -7.23 34.35 27.60
C VAL A 623 -6.56 34.82 26.31
N TYR A 624 -5.74 33.96 25.71
CA TYR A 624 -4.98 34.23 24.49
C TYR A 624 -5.49 33.33 23.36
N PRO A 625 -6.48 33.76 22.57
CA PRO A 625 -7.26 32.86 21.71
C PRO A 625 -6.53 32.38 20.45
N ALA A 626 -5.45 33.02 20.01
CA ALA A 626 -4.81 32.73 18.73
C ALA A 626 -3.48 32.00 18.93
N PHE A 627 -3.40 30.72 18.52
CA PHE A 627 -2.13 30.00 18.48
C PHE A 627 -1.24 30.50 17.34
N VAL A 628 0.06 30.54 17.59
CA VAL A 628 1.09 30.95 16.61
C VAL A 628 2.22 29.90 16.55
N ASP A 629 2.97 29.88 15.44
CA ASP A 629 4.21 29.10 15.31
C ASP A 629 5.44 29.87 15.82
N ASN A 630 6.61 29.24 15.77
CA ASN A 630 7.91 29.82 16.15
C ASN A 630 8.69 30.38 14.94
N GLY A 631 8.01 30.55 13.80
CA GLY A 631 8.58 31.15 12.59
C GLY A 631 9.38 30.25 11.66
N PRO A 632 10.02 30.86 10.63
CA PRO A 632 10.06 32.31 10.40
C PRO A 632 8.71 32.92 9.98
N ALA A 633 8.44 34.15 10.41
CA ALA A 633 7.26 34.90 10.00
C ALA A 633 7.27 35.16 8.49
N VAL A 634 6.12 34.98 7.85
CA VAL A 634 5.87 35.47 6.49
C VAL A 634 5.09 36.78 6.61
N ASN A 635 5.82 37.87 6.86
CA ASN A 635 5.25 39.18 7.16
C ASN A 635 4.25 39.67 6.10
N GLY A 636 3.10 40.15 6.54
CA GLY A 636 2.01 40.59 5.67
C GLY A 636 1.17 39.46 5.06
N LYS A 637 1.53 38.20 5.36
CA LYS A 637 0.85 37.00 4.86
C LYS A 637 0.44 36.07 5.99
N GLY A 638 1.37 35.48 6.71
CA GLY A 638 1.09 34.45 7.73
C GLY A 638 0.65 34.99 9.09
N ASN A 639 0.77 36.29 9.33
CA ASN A 639 0.63 36.93 10.63
C ASN A 639 -0.31 38.15 10.64
N LEU A 640 -1.46 38.02 9.96
CA LEU A 640 -2.41 39.11 9.82
C LEU A 640 -3.36 39.24 11.02
N VAL A 641 -3.61 40.49 11.42
CA VAL A 641 -4.56 40.87 12.47
C VAL A 641 -5.48 41.97 11.95
N SER A 642 -6.73 41.96 12.40
CA SER A 642 -7.69 43.06 12.19
C SER A 642 -8.60 43.19 13.41
N PHE A 643 -9.10 44.39 13.68
CA PHE A 643 -10.08 44.64 14.76
C PHE A 643 -11.49 44.92 14.24
N ASP A 644 -11.64 45.19 12.93
CA ASP A 644 -12.89 45.53 12.29
C ASP A 644 -13.25 44.60 11.10
N GLY A 645 -12.33 43.73 10.68
CA GLY A 645 -12.46 42.84 9.53
C GLY A 645 -12.19 43.53 8.18
N ASN A 646 -11.87 44.82 8.19
CA ASN A 646 -11.65 45.64 6.99
C ASN A 646 -10.21 46.13 6.85
N GLU A 647 -9.67 46.73 7.90
CA GLU A 647 -8.28 47.17 7.96
C GLU A 647 -7.44 46.03 8.51
N TRP A 648 -6.50 45.56 7.70
CA TRP A 648 -5.64 44.41 8.00
C TRP A 648 -4.20 44.86 8.13
N GLU A 649 -3.66 44.66 9.33
CA GLU A 649 -2.26 44.88 9.66
C GLU A 649 -1.58 43.52 9.85
N TYR A 650 -0.25 43.51 9.93
CA TYR A 650 0.50 42.34 10.37
C TYR A 650 1.32 42.70 11.60
N LEU A 651 1.68 41.68 12.38
CA LEU A 651 2.51 41.84 13.57
C LEU A 651 3.91 42.34 13.14
N LEU A 652 4.10 43.66 13.20
CA LEU A 652 5.33 44.38 12.88
C LEU A 652 6.18 44.51 14.14
N ASP A 653 6.89 43.45 14.51
CA ASP A 653 7.96 43.53 15.50
C ASP A 653 9.07 42.55 15.13
N GLU A 654 10.32 43.00 15.18
CA GLU A 654 11.48 42.14 14.93
C GLU A 654 11.59 41.02 15.99
N GLU A 655 10.91 41.17 17.14
CA GLU A 655 10.79 40.13 18.17
C GLU A 655 9.74 39.04 17.84
N PHE A 656 8.74 39.33 17.01
CA PHE A 656 7.64 38.39 16.70
C PHE A 656 7.82 37.70 15.34
N ASN A 657 8.77 36.76 15.32
CA ASN A 657 9.03 35.88 14.18
C ASN A 657 8.00 34.74 14.10
N ILE A 658 6.71 35.03 13.98
CA ILE A 658 5.62 34.06 14.14
C ILE A 658 4.56 34.17 13.03
N ASN A 659 3.86 33.07 12.74
CA ASN A 659 2.67 32.99 11.91
C ASN A 659 1.50 32.43 12.71
N PHE A 660 0.27 32.81 12.39
CA PHE A 660 -0.91 32.19 13.01
C PHE A 660 -1.07 30.73 12.57
N ILE A 661 -1.42 29.85 13.52
CA ILE A 661 -1.76 28.46 13.25
C ILE A 661 -3.15 28.42 12.62
N LEU A 662 -3.15 28.45 11.29
CA LEU A 662 -4.32 28.45 10.45
C LEU A 662 -3.94 27.85 9.11
N SER A 663 -4.77 26.95 8.62
CA SER A 663 -4.67 26.40 7.29
C SER A 663 -6.07 26.25 6.69
N ALA A 664 -6.15 26.19 5.37
CA ALA A 664 -7.40 25.95 4.68
C ALA A 664 -7.24 24.80 3.68
N THR A 665 -8.27 23.97 3.56
CA THR A 665 -8.30 22.91 2.55
C THR A 665 -9.02 23.42 1.31
N VAL A 666 -8.34 23.33 0.17
CA VAL A 666 -8.87 23.63 -1.15
C VAL A 666 -9.12 22.30 -1.88
N THR A 667 -10.24 22.17 -2.59
CA THR A 667 -10.56 21.00 -3.42
C THR A 667 -10.41 21.28 -4.90
N SER A 668 -10.19 20.24 -5.71
CA SER A 668 -10.13 20.36 -7.17
C SER A 668 -11.46 20.71 -7.83
N GLU A 669 -12.57 20.67 -7.09
CA GLU A 669 -13.89 21.04 -7.57
C GLU A 669 -13.94 22.51 -7.98
N GLU A 670 -14.61 22.77 -9.10
CA GLU A 670 -14.78 24.13 -9.61
C GLU A 670 -16.08 24.77 -9.13
N GLY A 671 -16.01 26.06 -8.82
CA GLY A 671 -17.16 26.94 -8.67
C GLY A 671 -17.52 27.64 -9.99
N GLU A 672 -18.56 28.48 -9.92
CA GLU A 672 -19.03 29.25 -11.07
C GLU A 672 -17.96 30.22 -11.60
N PRO A 673 -17.96 30.53 -12.91
CA PRO A 673 -16.92 31.33 -13.53
C PRO A 673 -16.92 32.76 -12.99
N THR A 674 -15.83 33.14 -12.33
CA THR A 674 -15.40 34.54 -12.24
C THR A 674 -14.52 34.89 -13.45
N LEU A 675 -14.21 36.18 -13.57
CA LEU A 675 -13.50 36.83 -14.68
C LEU A 675 -12.27 36.04 -15.16
N PRO A 676 -11.87 36.18 -16.45
CA PRO A 676 -10.72 35.48 -17.02
C PRO A 676 -9.43 35.67 -16.21
N LEU A 677 -8.60 34.63 -16.20
CA LEU A 677 -7.35 34.52 -15.43
C LEU A 677 -6.41 35.73 -15.66
N PRO A 678 -5.79 36.28 -14.60
CA PRO A 678 -4.69 37.23 -14.76
C PRO A 678 -3.42 36.53 -15.28
N ALA A 679 -2.54 37.27 -15.96
CA ALA A 679 -1.30 36.72 -16.53
C ALA A 679 -0.31 36.29 -15.42
N ALA A 680 0.24 35.08 -15.54
CA ALA A 680 1.22 34.53 -14.58
C ALA A 680 2.61 35.16 -14.76
N ASN A 681 3.22 35.63 -13.67
CA ASN A 681 4.62 36.09 -13.65
C ASN A 681 5.16 36.17 -12.20
N SER A 682 5.42 35.03 -11.55
CA SER A 682 6.21 34.96 -10.31
C SER A 682 6.64 33.54 -9.94
N ASP A 683 7.78 33.42 -9.24
CA ASP A 683 8.42 32.16 -8.83
C ASP A 683 7.80 31.45 -7.60
N ILE A 684 6.75 32.00 -6.98
CA ILE A 684 6.04 31.40 -5.84
C ILE A 684 4.57 31.22 -6.21
N GLN A 685 4.15 29.97 -6.44
CA GLN A 685 2.77 29.61 -6.73
C GLN A 685 2.35 28.39 -5.93
N ILE A 686 1.08 28.35 -5.51
CA ILE A 686 0.47 27.12 -4.99
C ILE A 686 0.48 26.08 -6.12
N PRO A 687 0.90 24.82 -5.90
CA PRO A 687 0.85 23.78 -6.93
C PRO A 687 -0.55 23.60 -7.55
N ALA A 688 -0.61 23.28 -8.85
CA ALA A 688 -1.87 22.99 -9.53
C ALA A 688 -2.39 21.58 -9.19
N PHE A 689 -3.71 21.42 -9.19
CA PHE A 689 -4.31 20.09 -9.13
C PHE A 689 -4.05 19.28 -10.41
N PRO A 690 -4.01 17.94 -10.31
CA PRO A 690 -3.92 17.06 -11.47
C PRO A 690 -5.08 17.29 -12.45
N ALA A 691 -4.77 17.48 -13.73
CA ALA A 691 -5.77 17.75 -14.76
C ALA A 691 -6.38 16.46 -15.31
N ILE A 692 -7.70 16.33 -15.19
CA ILE A 692 -8.44 15.23 -15.81
C ILE A 692 -8.68 15.58 -17.28
N THR A 693 -8.32 14.64 -18.16
CA THR A 693 -8.45 14.76 -19.62
C THR A 693 -9.63 13.96 -20.16
N GLY A 694 -10.06 12.91 -19.45
CA GLY A 694 -11.17 12.05 -19.87
C GLY A 694 -11.53 10.98 -18.86
N TYR A 695 -12.41 10.06 -19.26
CA TYR A 695 -12.77 8.86 -18.51
C TYR A 695 -12.84 7.66 -19.45
N ASN A 696 -12.39 6.49 -18.98
CA ASN A 696 -12.66 5.22 -19.63
C ASN A 696 -13.79 4.50 -18.88
N ILE A 697 -14.74 3.97 -19.63
CA ILE A 697 -15.85 3.16 -19.14
C ILE A 697 -15.60 1.73 -19.59
N TYR A 698 -15.70 0.78 -18.68
CA TYR A 698 -15.53 -0.64 -18.90
C TYR A 698 -16.82 -1.39 -18.62
N LYS A 699 -16.99 -2.51 -19.30
CA LYS A 699 -18.03 -3.51 -19.08
C LYS A 699 -17.38 -4.89 -19.05
N ASP A 700 -17.58 -5.63 -17.97
CA ASP A 700 -17.00 -6.95 -17.75
C ASP A 700 -15.47 -6.94 -18.01
N GLN A 701 -14.80 -5.89 -17.50
CA GLN A 701 -13.37 -5.59 -17.65
C GLN A 701 -12.89 -5.22 -19.07
N MET A 702 -13.78 -5.19 -20.07
CA MET A 702 -13.45 -4.72 -21.42
C MET A 702 -13.81 -3.25 -21.60
N LEU A 703 -12.94 -2.49 -22.27
CA LEU A 703 -13.18 -1.08 -22.57
C LEU A 703 -14.43 -0.92 -23.45
N LEU A 704 -15.45 -0.24 -22.92
CA LEU A 704 -16.70 0.08 -23.61
C LEU A 704 -16.60 1.41 -24.35
N ALA A 705 -16.09 2.45 -23.70
CA ALA A 705 -15.99 3.79 -24.26
C ALA A 705 -14.95 4.66 -23.56
N SER A 706 -14.44 5.66 -24.26
CA SER A 706 -13.64 6.76 -23.69
C SER A 706 -14.35 8.09 -23.95
N VAL A 707 -14.53 8.90 -22.92
CA VAL A 707 -15.28 10.18 -22.97
C VAL A 707 -14.43 11.34 -22.45
N PRO A 708 -14.67 12.59 -22.89
CA PRO A 708 -13.91 13.74 -22.42
C PRO A 708 -14.20 14.06 -20.94
N ALA A 709 -13.31 14.82 -20.29
CA ALA A 709 -13.44 15.18 -18.86
C ALA A 709 -14.75 15.92 -18.50
N SER A 710 -15.39 16.57 -19.47
CA SER A 710 -16.69 17.22 -19.29
C SER A 710 -17.87 16.25 -19.20
N THR A 711 -17.66 14.95 -19.40
CA THR A 711 -18.70 13.92 -19.40
C THR A 711 -18.66 13.12 -18.09
N LEU A 712 -19.78 13.09 -17.38
CA LEU A 712 -19.94 12.38 -16.10
C LEU A 712 -21.00 11.27 -16.14
N GLN A 713 -21.48 10.93 -17.34
CA GLN A 713 -22.42 9.85 -17.56
C GLN A 713 -22.27 9.24 -18.95
N HIS A 714 -22.55 7.96 -19.07
CA HIS A 714 -22.55 7.21 -20.32
C HIS A 714 -23.73 6.25 -20.35
N THR A 715 -24.36 6.04 -21.51
CA THR A 715 -25.45 5.07 -21.67
C THR A 715 -24.96 3.91 -22.54
N ASP A 716 -24.80 2.72 -21.94
CA ASP A 716 -24.62 1.48 -22.69
C ASP A 716 -25.98 1.07 -23.28
N LYS A 717 -26.02 0.85 -24.59
CA LYS A 717 -27.26 0.59 -25.34
C LYS A 717 -27.29 -0.83 -25.86
N ASN A 718 -28.49 -1.42 -25.89
CA ASN A 718 -28.74 -2.78 -26.34
C ASN A 718 -27.96 -3.84 -25.53
N VAL A 719 -27.91 -3.66 -24.21
CA VAL A 719 -27.29 -4.57 -23.25
C VAL A 719 -28.03 -5.91 -23.26
N THR A 720 -27.27 -6.99 -23.35
CA THR A 720 -27.77 -8.36 -23.26
C THR A 720 -28.31 -8.65 -21.87
N GLY A 721 -29.35 -9.50 -21.76
CA GLY A 721 -29.92 -9.86 -20.46
C GLY A 721 -28.90 -10.58 -19.57
N GLY A 722 -28.82 -10.15 -18.31
CA GLY A 722 -27.85 -10.66 -17.35
C GLY A 722 -27.29 -9.57 -16.42
N LYS A 723 -26.44 -10.02 -15.50
CA LYS A 723 -25.67 -9.17 -14.60
C LYS A 723 -24.38 -8.73 -15.30
N HIS A 724 -24.13 -7.44 -15.35
CA HIS A 724 -22.95 -6.85 -15.97
C HIS A 724 -22.23 -5.95 -14.97
N ASP A 725 -20.91 -6.09 -14.89
CA ASP A 725 -20.07 -5.26 -14.05
C ASP A 725 -19.51 -4.10 -14.87
N TYR A 726 -19.88 -2.88 -14.50
CA TYR A 726 -19.36 -1.67 -15.09
C TYR A 726 -18.26 -1.09 -14.20
N SER A 727 -17.28 -0.45 -14.81
CA SER A 727 -16.32 0.36 -14.06
C SER A 727 -15.90 1.59 -14.83
N VAL A 728 -15.48 2.63 -14.10
CA VAL A 728 -15.04 3.90 -14.67
C VAL A 728 -13.71 4.30 -14.06
N SER A 729 -12.74 4.66 -14.90
CA SER A 729 -11.46 5.26 -14.51
C SER A 729 -11.35 6.68 -15.08
N ALA A 730 -10.51 7.52 -14.47
CA ALA A 730 -10.18 8.85 -14.93
C ALA A 730 -8.84 8.86 -15.68
N LEU A 731 -8.75 9.68 -16.73
CA LEU A 731 -7.56 9.85 -17.56
C LEU A 731 -6.85 11.16 -17.24
N TYR A 732 -5.53 11.11 -17.18
CA TYR A 732 -4.62 12.23 -16.90
C TYR A 732 -3.51 12.20 -17.95
N ASP A 733 -3.73 12.87 -19.08
CA ASP A 733 -2.92 12.76 -20.29
C ASP A 733 -2.75 11.30 -20.75
N SER A 734 -1.55 10.73 -20.62
CA SER A 734 -1.26 9.34 -21.00
C SER A 734 -1.41 8.34 -19.83
N LYS A 735 -1.95 8.78 -18.69
CA LYS A 735 -2.08 7.98 -17.47
C LYS A 735 -3.55 7.76 -17.13
N GLU A 736 -3.85 6.68 -16.42
CA GLU A 736 -5.21 6.27 -16.06
C GLU A 736 -5.27 5.89 -14.57
N SER A 737 -6.32 6.29 -13.87
CA SER A 737 -6.56 5.90 -12.48
C SER A 737 -6.95 4.43 -12.35
N ARG A 738 -7.02 3.90 -11.12
CA ARG A 738 -7.80 2.68 -10.87
C ARG A 738 -9.26 2.91 -11.29
N ALA A 739 -9.95 1.85 -11.67
CA ALA A 739 -11.36 1.91 -12.04
C ALA A 739 -12.25 1.71 -10.80
N ALA A 740 -13.25 2.57 -10.63
CA ALA A 740 -14.29 2.39 -9.62
C ALA A 740 -15.47 1.60 -10.23
N THR A 741 -15.99 0.61 -9.50
CA THR A 741 -16.92 -0.39 -10.02
C THR A 741 -18.37 -0.14 -9.60
N ALA A 742 -19.32 -0.53 -10.46
CA ALA A 742 -20.74 -0.62 -10.16
C ALA A 742 -21.37 -1.78 -10.94
N THR A 743 -22.40 -2.42 -10.38
CA THR A 743 -23.06 -3.56 -11.05
C THR A 743 -24.50 -3.22 -11.41
N ALA A 744 -24.93 -3.61 -12.62
CA ALA A 744 -26.32 -3.51 -13.05
C ALA A 744 -26.85 -4.86 -13.54
N GLU A 745 -28.10 -5.18 -13.19
CA GLU A 745 -28.85 -6.29 -13.78
C GLU A 745 -29.81 -5.76 -14.83
N THR A 746 -29.72 -6.29 -16.04
CA THR A 746 -30.66 -5.99 -17.13
C THR A 746 -31.61 -7.15 -17.32
N ASN A 747 -32.90 -6.87 -17.20
CA ASN A 747 -33.96 -7.80 -17.54
C ASN A 747 -34.43 -7.48 -18.95
N VAL A 748 -34.01 -8.30 -19.91
CA VAL A 748 -34.64 -8.29 -21.22
C VAL A 748 -36.00 -8.94 -21.03
N ASN A 749 -37.03 -8.13 -20.84
CA ASN A 749 -38.40 -8.59 -21.06
C ASN A 749 -38.47 -9.05 -22.52
N THR A 750 -38.38 -10.36 -22.73
CA THR A 750 -39.02 -10.99 -23.88
C THR A 750 -40.50 -10.71 -23.75
N GLU A 751 -40.97 -9.57 -24.27
CA GLU A 751 -42.32 -9.53 -24.82
C GLU A 751 -42.36 -10.59 -25.92
N SER A 752 -42.81 -11.77 -25.50
CA SER A 752 -43.25 -12.92 -26.28
C SER A 752 -42.96 -12.86 -27.78
N ILE A 753 -41.72 -13.21 -28.15
CA ILE A 753 -41.56 -14.00 -29.37
C ILE A 753 -41.73 -15.44 -28.92
N GLN A 754 -43.00 -15.90 -28.84
CA GLN A 754 -43.26 -17.32 -28.95
C GLN A 754 -42.91 -17.74 -30.38
N GLU A 755 -41.62 -17.93 -30.64
CA GLU A 755 -41.18 -18.92 -31.61
C GLU A 755 -41.46 -20.30 -30.99
N THR A 756 -42.73 -20.70 -31.02
CA THR A 756 -43.06 -22.12 -31.13
C THR A 756 -43.68 -22.28 -32.51
N THR A 757 -42.84 -22.47 -33.53
CA THR A 757 -43.24 -22.81 -34.89
C THR A 757 -43.77 -24.25 -34.98
N ASP A 758 -44.54 -24.71 -33.98
CA ASP A 758 -45.07 -26.06 -33.93
C ASP A 758 -46.60 -26.06 -33.92
N PHE A 759 -47.19 -25.89 -35.11
CA PHE A 759 -48.61 -26.13 -35.34
C PHE A 759 -48.86 -27.63 -35.59
N HIS A 760 -49.86 -28.20 -34.92
CA HIS A 760 -50.25 -29.61 -35.07
C HIS A 760 -51.77 -29.80 -35.01
N ILE A 761 -52.25 -31.03 -35.25
CA ILE A 761 -53.68 -31.36 -35.16
C ILE A 761 -53.97 -32.25 -33.95
N THR A 762 -55.11 -32.00 -33.30
CA THR A 762 -55.57 -32.77 -32.13
C THR A 762 -57.08 -33.04 -32.22
N PRO A 763 -57.54 -34.27 -31.92
CA PRO A 763 -56.76 -35.47 -31.68
C PRO A 763 -56.25 -36.11 -32.99
N ALA A 764 -55.13 -36.82 -32.94
CA ALA A 764 -54.62 -37.58 -34.09
C ALA A 764 -55.51 -38.78 -34.44
N ILE A 765 -56.31 -39.29 -33.50
CA ILE A 765 -57.38 -40.26 -33.76
C ILE A 765 -58.71 -39.53 -33.58
N PHE A 766 -59.46 -39.33 -34.66
CA PHE A 766 -60.59 -38.40 -34.69
C PHE A 766 -61.85 -39.04 -35.27
N LYS A 767 -63.01 -38.44 -34.96
CA LYS A 767 -64.31 -38.81 -35.52
C LYS A 767 -64.90 -37.63 -36.30
N ASP A 768 -65.63 -36.76 -35.60
CA ASP A 768 -66.38 -35.62 -36.14
C ASP A 768 -65.48 -34.58 -36.82
N ARG A 769 -64.43 -34.22 -36.08
CA ARG A 769 -63.66 -33.00 -36.25
C ARG A 769 -62.25 -33.14 -35.71
N ILE A 770 -61.36 -32.26 -36.16
CA ILE A 770 -60.02 -32.04 -35.61
C ILE A 770 -59.83 -30.55 -35.28
N GLN A 771 -58.99 -30.27 -34.29
CA GLN A 771 -58.51 -28.93 -33.97
C GLN A 771 -57.11 -28.73 -34.55
N ILE A 772 -56.83 -27.54 -35.07
CA ILE A 772 -55.48 -27.10 -35.42
C ILE A 772 -54.96 -26.25 -34.26
N ASN A 773 -53.96 -26.75 -33.55
CA ASN A 773 -53.25 -25.98 -32.54
C ASN A 773 -52.44 -24.87 -33.22
N ASN A 774 -52.53 -23.65 -32.70
CA ASN A 774 -51.91 -22.43 -33.28
C ASN A 774 -52.38 -22.11 -34.72
N TYR A 775 -53.66 -22.35 -35.05
CA TYR A 775 -54.23 -22.19 -36.40
C TYR A 775 -53.98 -20.83 -37.06
N GLN A 776 -53.87 -19.75 -36.29
CA GLN A 776 -53.64 -18.39 -36.78
C GLN A 776 -52.33 -18.26 -37.58
N GLN A 777 -51.37 -19.16 -37.36
CA GLN A 777 -50.12 -19.20 -38.10
C GLN A 777 -50.18 -20.08 -39.36
N VAL A 778 -51.23 -20.88 -39.53
CA VAL A 778 -51.35 -21.80 -40.66
C VAL A 778 -52.02 -21.09 -41.83
N LYS A 779 -51.32 -21.03 -42.97
CA LYS A 779 -51.82 -20.44 -44.22
C LYS A 779 -52.52 -21.45 -45.11
N SER A 780 -52.19 -22.73 -44.99
CA SER A 780 -52.92 -23.77 -45.72
C SER A 780 -52.92 -25.10 -44.98
N LEU A 781 -54.02 -25.84 -45.15
CA LEU A 781 -54.16 -27.24 -44.75
C LEU A 781 -54.51 -28.07 -45.98
N GLU A 782 -53.74 -29.13 -46.22
CA GLU A 782 -54.02 -30.14 -47.23
C GLU A 782 -54.20 -31.50 -46.56
N ILE A 783 -55.27 -32.21 -46.89
CA ILE A 783 -55.60 -33.54 -46.36
C ILE A 783 -55.47 -34.56 -47.48
N TYR A 784 -54.59 -35.54 -47.29
CA TYR A 784 -54.34 -36.63 -48.23
C TYR A 784 -54.83 -37.96 -47.65
N SER A 785 -55.37 -38.84 -48.48
CA SER A 785 -55.61 -40.25 -48.12
C SER A 785 -54.29 -41.03 -48.06
N SER A 786 -54.31 -42.22 -47.47
CA SER A 786 -53.10 -43.06 -47.29
C SER A 786 -52.41 -43.51 -48.58
N ASP A 787 -53.12 -43.49 -49.72
CA ASP A 787 -52.59 -43.74 -51.06
C ASP A 787 -52.01 -42.49 -51.74
N GLY A 788 -51.99 -41.34 -51.05
CA GLY A 788 -51.38 -40.09 -51.52
C GLY A 788 -52.30 -39.19 -52.34
N LYS A 789 -53.60 -39.51 -52.47
CA LYS A 789 -54.56 -38.65 -53.18
C LYS A 789 -54.97 -37.45 -52.31
N LEU A 790 -54.90 -36.23 -52.87
CA LEU A 790 -55.40 -35.03 -52.20
C LEU A 790 -56.92 -35.08 -52.09
N ILE A 791 -57.43 -35.07 -50.86
CA ILE A 791 -58.86 -35.14 -50.54
C ILE A 791 -59.45 -33.75 -50.36
N ARG A 792 -58.74 -32.86 -49.66
CA ARG A 792 -59.21 -31.50 -49.39
C ARG A 792 -58.05 -30.53 -49.21
N LYS A 793 -58.18 -29.33 -49.74
CA LYS A 793 -57.25 -28.21 -49.49
C LYS A 793 -58.04 -27.01 -48.99
N LEU A 794 -57.52 -26.36 -47.96
CA LEU A 794 -58.05 -25.15 -47.35
C LEU A 794 -56.95 -24.11 -47.26
N THR A 795 -57.29 -22.86 -47.55
CA THR A 795 -56.41 -21.70 -47.39
C THR A 795 -56.93 -20.90 -46.19
N ASP A 796 -56.03 -20.46 -45.32
CA ASP A 796 -56.32 -19.84 -44.02
C ASP A 796 -57.36 -20.64 -43.20
N PRO A 797 -57.05 -21.91 -42.86
CA PRO A 797 -58.01 -22.78 -42.17
C PRO A 797 -58.41 -22.24 -40.81
N ALA A 798 -59.70 -22.38 -40.47
CA ALA A 798 -60.20 -22.11 -39.13
C ALA A 798 -59.63 -23.11 -38.12
N GLU A 799 -59.71 -22.76 -36.83
CA GLU A 799 -59.21 -23.58 -35.73
C GLU A 799 -59.78 -25.00 -35.71
N TRP A 800 -61.06 -25.15 -36.06
CA TRP A 800 -61.77 -26.42 -36.06
C TRP A 800 -62.13 -26.84 -37.48
N ILE A 801 -61.73 -28.05 -37.86
CA ILE A 801 -61.98 -28.62 -39.19
C ILE A 801 -62.93 -29.81 -39.06
N GLU A 802 -64.08 -29.69 -39.71
CA GLU A 802 -65.07 -30.76 -39.80
C GLU A 802 -64.59 -31.86 -40.77
N THR A 803 -64.60 -33.09 -40.29
CA THR A 803 -64.06 -34.28 -40.95
C THR A 803 -65.07 -35.43 -41.07
N GLY A 804 -66.33 -35.24 -40.64
CA GLY A 804 -67.36 -36.29 -40.65
C GLY A 804 -67.67 -36.89 -42.03
N ASN A 805 -67.37 -36.16 -43.11
CA ASN A 805 -67.55 -36.65 -44.48
C ASN A 805 -66.37 -37.51 -44.98
N LEU A 806 -65.30 -37.68 -44.19
CA LEU A 806 -64.18 -38.55 -44.53
C LEU A 806 -64.50 -40.00 -44.13
N PRO A 807 -64.34 -40.98 -45.05
CA PRO A 807 -64.43 -42.40 -44.71
C PRO A 807 -63.45 -42.82 -43.60
N GLN A 808 -63.77 -43.88 -42.86
CA GLN A 808 -62.87 -44.47 -41.86
C GLN A 808 -61.54 -44.88 -42.52
N GLY A 809 -60.41 -44.47 -41.96
CA GLY A 809 -59.11 -44.68 -42.60
C GLY A 809 -57.99 -43.77 -42.09
N VAL A 810 -56.80 -43.93 -42.69
CA VAL A 810 -55.60 -43.14 -42.35
C VAL A 810 -55.48 -41.97 -43.33
N TYR A 811 -55.25 -40.78 -42.79
CA TYR A 811 -55.07 -39.53 -43.54
C TYR A 811 -53.79 -38.81 -43.12
N PHE A 812 -53.24 -38.02 -44.03
CA PHE A 812 -52.08 -37.16 -43.77
C PHE A 812 -52.48 -35.69 -43.94
N PHE A 813 -52.28 -34.92 -42.88
CA PHE A 813 -52.59 -33.49 -42.80
C PHE A 813 -51.30 -32.70 -42.94
N LYS A 814 -51.14 -32.03 -44.08
CA LYS A 814 -50.03 -31.13 -44.35
C LYS A 814 -50.46 -29.71 -44.06
N LEU A 815 -49.96 -29.15 -42.96
CA LEU A 815 -50.16 -27.76 -42.56
C LEU A 815 -48.96 -26.94 -43.02
N SER A 816 -49.18 -25.77 -43.59
CA SER A 816 -48.09 -24.91 -44.08
C SER A 816 -48.32 -23.46 -43.70
N ASN A 817 -47.23 -22.74 -43.43
CA ASN A 817 -47.20 -21.28 -43.32
C ASN A 817 -46.23 -20.69 -44.35
N ASP A 818 -45.97 -19.38 -44.29
CA ASP A 818 -45.12 -18.68 -45.27
C ASP A 818 -43.64 -19.13 -45.25
N LYS A 819 -43.21 -19.88 -44.23
CA LYS A 819 -41.80 -20.28 -44.02
C LYS A 819 -41.57 -21.79 -44.04
N THR A 820 -42.51 -22.61 -43.56
CA THR A 820 -42.36 -24.06 -43.37
C THR A 820 -43.67 -24.83 -43.57
N PHE A 821 -43.58 -26.17 -43.65
CA PHE A 821 -44.75 -27.05 -43.57
C PHE A 821 -44.48 -28.26 -42.68
N LYS A 822 -45.53 -28.80 -42.05
CA LYS A 822 -45.51 -30.00 -41.21
C LYS A 822 -46.60 -30.98 -41.66
N THR A 823 -46.25 -32.26 -41.77
CA THR A 823 -47.21 -33.32 -42.13
C THR A 823 -47.47 -34.21 -40.94
N ILE A 824 -48.75 -34.47 -40.65
CA ILE A 824 -49.20 -35.22 -39.48
C ILE A 824 -50.12 -36.35 -39.93
N ARG A 825 -49.87 -37.56 -39.43
CA ARG A 825 -50.74 -38.71 -39.66
C ARG A 825 -51.91 -38.68 -38.68
N GLY A 826 -53.13 -38.71 -39.20
CA GLY A 826 -54.35 -38.89 -38.43
C GLY A 826 -55.12 -40.15 -38.83
N ILE A 827 -55.92 -40.69 -37.92
CA ILE A 827 -56.75 -41.89 -38.13
C ILE A 827 -58.20 -41.52 -37.85
N LYS A 828 -59.04 -41.56 -38.89
CA LYS A 828 -60.49 -41.43 -38.75
C LYS A 828 -61.05 -42.74 -38.25
N GLN A 829 -61.71 -42.72 -37.09
CA GLN A 829 -62.51 -43.82 -36.55
C GLN A 829 -63.95 -43.75 -37.00
#